data_AF-A0A3L6LUC2-F1
#
_entry.id   AF-A0A3L6LUC2-F1
#
_cell.length_a   1.000
_cell.length_b   1.000
_cell.length_c   1.000
_cell.angle_alpha   90.00
_cell.angle_beta   90.00
_cell.angle_gamma   90.00
#
_symmetry.space_group_name_H-M   'P 1'
#
loop_
_entity.id
_entity.type
_entity.pdbx_description
1 polymer ?
#
loop_
_entity_poly.entity_id
_entity_poly.type
_entity_poly.pdbx_seq_one_letter_code
_entity_poly.pdbx_strand_id
1 'polypeptide(L)'
;MAYPLISTFRTWSARQNRLGWRGLLVGSIALSLILLLAAWSLTWQRLDIERRWVLRTTSSQQENLATIIAENLNQVLDRGRLISIAANEWFDGNPRDAAKRLSSMHATDRAILRIALYDARQRRVYASTPASDSPLFKQALNEAWRAPGDAQLRFAPIPERGEQAWQLPLLFPVQRPDGKVQGLLLVSLDLGYFLDLYRQIDIGSTGAIGMLRQDAYPLIEARQEGLSLPQPQRVASLPAPNGSNPSSHSSTGTDGQTYLNSLCRLERYPFIVTVSRQQNDVLAEHADSRARTIAVLVTLSLIILLFTFRVGRSIRHQGQLLSALAGADHDKQRLIERLEEEKKHAFELAAHDPLTGLPNRRMFNELASSHLSRAKRSRKYYALLYVDLDRFKQINDSLGHHVGDLLLQTIAARLRSALRESDVIARLGGDEFALLLTGLDHIGDAGLIAGKIVDLVKRPCLNLDGNDIETSPSIGIALFPRDGQDFATLCRNADAAMYQSKRSGRGRYSFYDPALNPASNPADHLEQGLSKAIENNELTLHFQPRIRLSDYRIVGLEALVRWQHPEFGLIYPDDFIPLAERNGLIVALDDWVAAAACQKLAEWRAAGCAPVPLSINVSANRLQAPSFTTQLAELMATHKLPASALEIEITEQTLIESIETAGQTLRALEAHGVRITLDDFGKGFANLARIRGLPIHNLKIDRTLIGDIRNSPDDAAIVTSIITLAHNLHMRVIAEGVELLDQLVHLKTAGCDEVQGYYFSRPVPGNAVRQLLDLAVIPPP
;
A
#
# COMPACT_ATOMS: atom_id res chain seq x y z
N MET A 1 -2.11 17.21 0.50
CA MET A 1 -1.19 16.91 -0.63
C MET A 1 -0.42 15.62 -0.34
N ALA A 2 -1.06 14.46 -0.56
CA ALA A 2 -0.44 13.15 -0.36
C ALA A 2 -1.01 12.13 -1.36
N TYR A 3 -0.84 12.41 -2.66
CA TYR A 3 -1.16 11.50 -3.76
C TYR A 3 -0.16 11.83 -4.89
N PRO A 4 1.04 11.22 -4.89
CA PRO A 4 1.42 10.40 -6.05
C PRO A 4 2.49 9.31 -5.75
N LEU A 5 2.38 8.54 -4.67
CA LEU A 5 3.32 7.44 -4.38
C LEU A 5 2.75 6.03 -4.60
N ILE A 6 1.45 5.91 -4.88
CA ILE A 6 0.76 4.62 -5.05
C ILE A 6 0.65 4.21 -6.54
N SER A 7 0.77 5.14 -7.48
CA SER A 7 0.70 4.84 -8.93
C SER A 7 2.02 4.34 -9.54
N THR A 8 3.16 4.72 -8.95
CA THR A 8 4.49 4.26 -9.37
C THR A 8 4.76 2.81 -8.95
N PHE A 9 4.18 2.34 -7.85
CA PHE A 9 4.29 0.93 -7.44
C PHE A 9 3.47 -0.02 -8.33
N ARG A 10 2.30 0.42 -8.80
CA ARG A 10 1.42 -0.37 -9.68
C ARG A 10 2.01 -0.55 -11.09
N THR A 11 2.66 0.48 -11.62
CA THR A 11 3.34 0.45 -12.93
C THR A 11 4.67 -0.32 -12.90
N TRP A 12 5.38 -0.35 -11.77
CA TRP A 12 6.55 -1.20 -11.58
C TRP A 12 6.17 -2.71 -11.56
N SER A 13 5.07 -3.08 -10.90
CA SER A 13 4.59 -4.47 -10.87
C SER A 13 4.11 -4.99 -12.24
N ALA A 14 3.53 -4.14 -13.08
CA ALA A 14 3.00 -4.54 -14.39
C ALA A 14 4.10 -4.76 -15.45
N ARG A 15 5.25 -4.08 -15.34
CA ARG A 15 6.40 -4.27 -16.27
C ARG A 15 7.22 -5.52 -15.94
N GLN A 16 7.22 -5.96 -14.68
CA GLN A 16 7.92 -7.17 -14.23
C GLN A 16 7.26 -8.47 -14.71
N ASN A 17 5.99 -8.43 -15.14
CA ASN A 17 5.25 -9.61 -15.59
C ASN A 17 5.67 -10.14 -16.99
N ARG A 18 6.52 -9.43 -17.75
CA ARG A 18 7.06 -9.95 -19.04
C ARG A 18 8.43 -10.61 -18.91
N LEU A 19 9.21 -10.25 -17.89
CA LEU A 19 10.45 -10.95 -17.53
C LEU A 19 10.17 -11.75 -16.25
N GLY A 20 9.49 -12.88 -16.37
CA GLY A 20 9.22 -13.77 -15.23
C GLY A 20 10.49 -14.24 -14.50
N TRP A 21 10.42 -15.31 -13.71
CA TRP A 21 11.58 -15.89 -13.00
C TRP A 21 12.83 -16.11 -13.89
N ARG A 22 12.65 -16.24 -15.21
CA ARG A 22 13.72 -16.24 -16.22
C ARG A 22 14.55 -14.95 -16.27
N GLY A 23 13.93 -13.78 -16.13
CA GLY A 23 14.62 -12.50 -16.07
C GLY A 23 15.50 -12.33 -14.83
N LEU A 24 15.00 -12.76 -13.66
CA LEU A 24 15.79 -12.82 -12.43
C LEU A 24 16.97 -13.79 -12.56
N LEU A 25 16.76 -14.93 -13.21
CA LEU A 25 17.82 -15.91 -13.48
C LEU A 25 18.90 -15.32 -14.40
N VAL A 26 18.51 -14.70 -15.52
CA VAL A 26 19.44 -14.01 -16.43
C VAL A 26 20.18 -12.88 -15.71
N GLY A 27 19.49 -12.09 -14.89
CA GLY A 27 20.10 -11.03 -14.08
C GLY A 27 21.15 -11.55 -13.09
N SER A 28 20.85 -12.65 -12.39
CA SER A 28 21.80 -13.25 -11.44
C SER A 28 23.07 -13.80 -12.12
N ILE A 29 22.93 -14.36 -13.32
CA ILE A 29 24.06 -14.85 -14.13
C ILE A 29 24.88 -13.67 -14.64
N ALA A 30 24.22 -12.63 -15.18
CA ALA A 30 24.89 -11.44 -15.70
C ALA A 30 25.68 -10.70 -14.62
N LEU A 31 25.08 -10.51 -13.44
CA LEU A 31 25.76 -9.87 -12.30
C LEU A 31 27.01 -10.64 -11.88
N SER A 32 26.93 -11.97 -11.86
CA SER A 32 28.06 -12.80 -11.44
C SER A 32 29.16 -12.86 -12.49
N LEU A 33 28.81 -12.81 -13.77
CA LEU A 33 29.78 -12.65 -14.85
C LEU A 33 30.53 -11.32 -14.71
N ILE A 34 29.81 -10.22 -14.42
CA ILE A 34 30.42 -8.89 -14.20
C ILE A 34 31.37 -8.92 -12.99
N LEU A 35 30.94 -9.51 -11.87
CA LEU A 35 31.77 -9.63 -10.67
C LEU A 35 33.03 -10.46 -10.91
N LEU A 36 32.93 -11.57 -11.65
CA LEU A 36 34.08 -12.39 -12.03
C LEU A 36 35.04 -11.61 -12.93
N LEU A 37 34.52 -10.93 -13.96
CA LEU A 37 35.34 -10.11 -14.86
C LEU A 37 36.07 -9.00 -14.11
N ALA A 38 35.38 -8.31 -13.20
CA ALA A 38 35.97 -7.26 -12.37
C ALA A 38 37.06 -7.84 -11.43
N ALA A 39 36.78 -8.95 -10.76
CA ALA A 39 37.73 -9.58 -9.84
C ALA A 39 39.00 -10.06 -10.55
N TRP A 40 38.86 -10.69 -11.72
CA TRP A 40 39.99 -11.11 -12.56
C TRP A 40 40.76 -9.92 -13.14
N SER A 41 40.08 -8.87 -13.56
CA SER A 41 40.73 -7.65 -14.09
C SER A 41 41.56 -6.94 -13.02
N LEU A 42 40.99 -6.72 -11.83
CA LEU A 42 41.65 -6.08 -10.70
C LEU A 42 42.86 -6.88 -10.22
N THR A 43 42.75 -8.20 -10.13
CA THR A 43 43.85 -9.06 -9.70
C THR A 43 44.96 -9.12 -10.75
N TRP A 44 44.62 -9.16 -12.04
CA TRP A 44 45.60 -9.06 -13.12
C TRP A 44 46.37 -7.73 -13.04
N GLN A 45 45.68 -6.61 -12.86
CA GLN A 45 46.30 -5.30 -12.70
C GLN A 45 47.21 -5.26 -11.47
N ARG A 46 46.77 -5.84 -10.35
CA ARG A 46 47.58 -5.93 -9.13
C ARG A 46 48.85 -6.76 -9.33
N LEU A 47 48.75 -7.94 -9.95
CA LEU A 47 49.89 -8.82 -10.23
C LEU A 47 50.91 -8.16 -11.16
N ASP A 48 50.45 -7.38 -12.15
CA ASP A 48 51.32 -6.61 -13.04
C ASP A 48 52.04 -5.46 -12.31
N ILE A 49 51.34 -4.73 -11.44
CA ILE A 49 51.93 -3.70 -10.58
C ILE A 49 52.99 -4.32 -9.66
N GLU A 50 52.66 -5.43 -9.00
CA GLU A 50 53.58 -6.16 -8.11
C GLU A 50 54.81 -6.65 -8.88
N ARG A 51 54.64 -7.22 -10.08
CA ARG A 51 55.75 -7.60 -10.96
C ARG A 51 56.67 -6.41 -11.25
N ARG A 52 56.13 -5.26 -11.65
CA ARG A 52 56.93 -4.06 -11.95
C ARG A 52 57.63 -3.51 -10.71
N TRP A 53 56.95 -3.56 -9.56
CA TRP A 53 57.51 -3.12 -8.28
C TRP A 53 58.69 -4.00 -7.84
N VAL A 54 58.54 -5.32 -7.84
CA VAL A 54 59.61 -6.27 -7.47
C VAL A 54 60.85 -6.06 -8.35
N LEU A 55 60.67 -5.91 -9.66
CA LEU A 55 61.78 -5.66 -10.59
C LEU A 55 62.48 -4.34 -10.31
N ARG A 56 61.75 -3.25 -10.11
CA ARG A 56 62.33 -1.93 -9.79
C ARG A 56 63.06 -1.92 -8.45
N THR A 57 62.48 -2.55 -7.43
CA THR A 57 63.11 -2.66 -6.10
C THR A 57 64.41 -3.46 -6.19
N THR A 58 64.40 -4.55 -6.94
CA THR A 58 65.61 -5.36 -7.17
C THR A 58 66.67 -4.57 -7.95
N SER A 59 66.28 -3.84 -9.01
CA SER A 59 67.18 -2.93 -9.74
C SER A 59 67.84 -1.92 -8.80
N SER A 60 67.05 -1.24 -7.97
CA SER A 60 67.58 -0.24 -7.04
C SER A 60 68.52 -0.86 -5.99
N GLN A 61 68.21 -2.04 -5.48
CA GLN A 61 69.11 -2.76 -4.56
C GLN A 61 70.43 -3.14 -5.24
N GLN A 62 70.38 -3.62 -6.49
CA GLN A 62 71.58 -3.95 -7.26
C GLN A 62 72.41 -2.72 -7.62
N GLU A 63 71.78 -1.58 -7.96
CA GLU A 63 72.46 -0.30 -8.18
C GLU A 63 73.18 0.15 -6.91
N ASN A 64 72.51 0.13 -5.76
CA ASN A 64 73.11 0.48 -4.47
C ASN A 64 74.31 -0.43 -4.15
N LEU A 65 74.17 -1.74 -4.39
CA LEU A 65 75.26 -2.69 -4.17
C LEU A 65 76.44 -2.43 -5.13
N ALA A 66 76.17 -2.19 -6.41
CA ALA A 66 77.19 -1.84 -7.39
C ALA A 66 77.96 -0.57 -6.99
N THR A 67 77.25 0.45 -6.49
CA THR A 67 77.85 1.68 -5.97
C THR A 67 78.71 1.43 -4.73
N ILE A 68 78.23 0.63 -3.76
CA ILE A 68 79.02 0.29 -2.55
C ILE A 68 80.31 -0.44 -2.93
N ILE A 69 80.23 -1.41 -3.85
CA ILE A 69 81.39 -2.17 -4.30
C ILE A 69 82.35 -1.28 -5.10
N ALA A 70 81.83 -0.42 -5.97
CA ALA A 70 82.63 0.54 -6.73
C ALA A 70 83.35 1.53 -5.81
N GLU A 71 82.69 2.00 -4.74
CA GLU A 71 83.29 2.91 -3.77
C GLU A 71 84.37 2.23 -2.93
N ASN A 72 84.15 0.99 -2.49
CA ASN A 72 85.19 0.22 -1.80
C ASN A 72 86.39 -0.03 -2.73
N LEU A 73 86.14 -0.35 -4.01
CA LEU A 73 87.20 -0.50 -5.00
C LEU A 73 87.97 0.81 -5.21
N ASN A 74 87.28 1.95 -5.31
CA ASN A 74 87.92 3.27 -5.36
C ASN A 74 88.83 3.47 -4.14
N GLN A 75 88.38 3.16 -2.93
CA GLN A 75 89.18 3.30 -1.72
C GLN A 75 90.43 2.41 -1.73
N VAL A 76 90.32 1.16 -2.19
CA VAL A 76 91.47 0.24 -2.32
C VAL A 76 92.47 0.77 -3.37
N LEU A 77 91.97 1.26 -4.51
CA LEU A 77 92.81 1.83 -5.56
C LEU A 77 93.47 3.16 -5.16
N ASP A 78 92.77 4.01 -4.40
CA ASP A 78 93.29 5.25 -3.84
C ASP A 78 94.42 4.95 -2.83
N ARG A 79 94.30 3.90 -2.02
CA ARG A 79 95.41 3.43 -1.17
C ARG A 79 96.61 2.96 -1.99
N GLY A 80 96.38 2.21 -3.07
CA GLY A 80 97.45 1.84 -4.01
C GLY A 80 98.17 3.06 -4.60
N ARG A 81 97.42 4.12 -4.91
CA ARG A 81 97.95 5.41 -5.34
C ARG A 81 98.71 6.15 -4.22
N LEU A 82 98.24 6.10 -2.98
CA LEU A 82 98.99 6.66 -1.84
C LEU A 82 100.33 5.94 -1.63
N ILE A 83 100.36 4.61 -1.81
CA ILE A 83 101.61 3.85 -1.79
C ILE A 83 102.53 4.28 -2.94
N SER A 84 101.98 4.58 -4.14
CA SER A 84 102.78 5.09 -5.26
C SER A 84 103.35 6.49 -4.99
N ILE A 85 102.61 7.35 -4.28
CA ILE A 85 103.11 8.66 -3.84
C ILE A 85 104.21 8.49 -2.79
N ALA A 86 104.02 7.61 -1.80
CA ALA A 86 105.04 7.32 -0.78
C ALA A 86 106.31 6.69 -1.40
N ALA A 87 106.17 5.96 -2.51
CA ALA A 87 107.29 5.39 -3.23
C ALA A 87 108.24 6.44 -3.85
N ASN A 88 107.83 7.72 -3.96
CA ASN A 88 108.72 8.80 -4.39
C ASN A 88 109.96 8.95 -3.47
N GLU A 89 109.80 8.70 -2.16
CA GLU A 89 110.90 8.81 -1.18
C GLU A 89 112.08 7.88 -1.53
N TRP A 90 111.81 6.80 -2.28
CA TRP A 90 112.84 5.90 -2.80
C TRP A 90 113.79 6.59 -3.79
N PHE A 91 113.24 7.46 -4.65
CA PHE A 91 113.99 8.19 -5.69
C PHE A 91 114.60 9.50 -5.19
N ASP A 92 114.13 10.02 -4.06
CA ASP A 92 114.68 11.21 -3.38
C ASP A 92 115.98 10.93 -2.59
N GLY A 93 116.49 9.69 -2.63
CA GLY A 93 117.80 9.30 -2.10
C GLY A 93 117.78 8.56 -0.75
N ASN A 94 116.60 8.20 -0.23
CA ASN A 94 116.48 7.45 1.03
C ASN A 94 115.77 6.08 0.88
N PRO A 95 116.41 5.10 0.19
CA PRO A 95 115.76 3.82 -0.14
C PRO A 95 115.50 2.93 1.07
N ARG A 96 116.28 3.02 2.15
CA ARG A 96 116.08 2.17 3.35
C ARG A 96 114.81 2.55 4.12
N ASP A 97 114.56 3.84 4.29
CA ASP A 97 113.37 4.30 5.00
C ASP A 97 112.12 4.17 4.11
N ALA A 98 112.25 4.43 2.81
CA ALA A 98 111.20 4.15 1.84
C ALA A 98 110.81 2.66 1.84
N ALA A 99 111.77 1.73 1.88
CA ALA A 99 111.49 0.29 1.99
C ALA A 99 110.66 -0.06 3.24
N LYS A 100 111.03 0.48 4.40
CA LYS A 100 110.30 0.26 5.67
C LYS A 100 108.88 0.80 5.60
N ARG A 101 108.71 2.03 5.07
CA ARG A 101 107.40 2.67 4.93
C ARG A 101 106.51 1.90 3.96
N LEU A 102 107.01 1.53 2.79
CA LEU A 102 106.28 0.73 1.81
C LEU A 102 105.89 -0.64 2.36
N SER A 103 106.79 -1.31 3.11
CA SER A 103 106.49 -2.57 3.78
C SER A 103 105.40 -2.42 4.84
N SER A 104 105.44 -1.34 5.65
CA SER A 104 104.42 -1.08 6.67
C SER A 104 103.05 -0.78 6.06
N MET A 105 102.99 0.02 4.98
CA MET A 105 101.75 0.34 4.27
C MET A 105 101.15 -0.88 3.57
N HIS A 106 101.98 -1.76 3.01
CA HIS A 106 101.53 -3.02 2.44
C HIS A 106 100.98 -3.97 3.50
N ALA A 107 101.66 -4.13 4.63
CA ALA A 107 101.25 -5.03 5.70
C ALA A 107 99.90 -4.67 6.34
N THR A 108 99.48 -3.40 6.25
CA THR A 108 98.19 -2.94 6.79
C THR A 108 96.99 -3.23 5.88
N ASP A 109 97.19 -3.52 4.59
CA ASP A 109 96.09 -3.70 3.64
C ASP A 109 96.01 -5.14 3.12
N ARG A 110 94.96 -5.85 3.56
CA ARG A 110 94.71 -7.24 3.17
C ARG A 110 94.29 -7.41 1.71
N ALA A 111 93.81 -6.35 1.05
CA ALA A 111 93.39 -6.41 -0.36
C ALA A 111 94.58 -6.33 -1.34
N ILE A 112 95.76 -5.94 -0.87
CA ILE A 112 96.98 -5.82 -1.68
C ILE A 112 97.89 -7.00 -1.37
N LEU A 113 98.06 -7.92 -2.31
CA LEU A 113 98.91 -9.11 -2.13
C LEU A 113 100.39 -8.78 -2.20
N ARG A 114 100.73 -7.90 -3.16
CA ARG A 114 102.12 -7.61 -3.46
C ARG A 114 102.27 -6.19 -3.97
N ILE A 115 103.34 -5.55 -3.56
CA ILE A 115 103.82 -4.32 -4.18
C ILE A 115 105.27 -4.49 -4.67
N ALA A 116 105.61 -3.91 -5.82
CA ALA A 116 106.97 -3.89 -6.32
C ALA A 116 107.25 -2.58 -7.06
N LEU A 117 108.41 -1.99 -6.81
CA LEU A 117 108.82 -0.71 -7.40
C LEU A 117 109.88 -0.93 -8.47
N TYR A 118 109.72 -0.26 -9.61
CA TYR A 118 110.61 -0.31 -10.76
C TYR A 118 111.20 1.06 -11.05
N ASP A 119 112.52 1.13 -11.26
CA ASP A 119 113.24 2.36 -11.61
C ASP A 119 113.09 2.74 -13.09
N ALA A 120 113.63 3.89 -13.50
CA ALA A 120 113.61 4.35 -14.88
C ALA A 120 114.35 3.45 -15.89
N ARG A 121 115.17 2.51 -15.40
CA ARG A 121 115.80 1.46 -16.21
C ARG A 121 114.98 0.16 -16.21
N GLN A 122 113.75 0.21 -15.67
CA GLN A 122 112.81 -0.89 -15.51
C GLN A 122 113.37 -2.05 -14.65
N ARG A 123 114.33 -1.77 -13.79
CA ARG A 123 114.83 -2.76 -12.83
C ARG A 123 113.98 -2.69 -11.57
N ARG A 124 113.63 -3.85 -11.04
CA ARG A 124 112.93 -3.95 -9.77
C ARG A 124 113.87 -3.55 -8.64
N VAL A 125 113.56 -2.43 -7.98
CA VAL A 125 114.35 -1.88 -6.87
C VAL A 125 113.80 -2.26 -5.51
N TYR A 126 112.49 -2.55 -5.43
CA TYR A 126 111.82 -3.02 -4.22
C TYR A 126 110.74 -4.04 -4.57
N ALA A 127 110.50 -5.00 -3.68
CA ALA A 127 109.36 -5.90 -3.73
C ALA A 127 109.00 -6.34 -2.31
N SER A 128 107.70 -6.37 -2.00
CA SER A 128 107.22 -6.95 -0.73
C SER A 128 107.43 -8.47 -0.69
N THR A 129 107.34 -9.14 -1.85
CA THR A 129 107.52 -10.59 -2.00
C THR A 129 108.41 -10.90 -3.21
N PRO A 130 109.37 -11.85 -3.10
CA PRO A 130 110.19 -12.29 -4.22
C PRO A 130 109.32 -13.01 -5.26
N ALA A 131 109.34 -12.55 -6.51
CA ALA A 131 108.75 -13.30 -7.64
C ALA A 131 109.55 -13.04 -8.93
N SER A 132 109.37 -13.87 -9.95
CA SER A 132 109.97 -13.66 -11.28
C SER A 132 109.03 -12.85 -12.18
N ASP A 133 109.57 -11.86 -12.89
CA ASP A 133 108.79 -11.04 -13.82
C ASP A 133 108.68 -11.75 -15.17
N SER A 134 107.45 -12.07 -15.59
CA SER A 134 107.20 -12.78 -16.85
C SER A 134 107.60 -11.94 -18.07
N PRO A 135 107.92 -12.54 -19.22
CA PRO A 135 108.23 -11.80 -20.45
C PRO A 135 107.11 -10.85 -20.88
N LEU A 136 105.85 -11.29 -20.79
CA LEU A 136 104.66 -10.47 -21.07
C LEU A 136 104.54 -9.29 -20.10
N PHE A 137 104.82 -9.50 -18.80
CA PHE A 137 104.81 -8.43 -17.82
C PHE A 137 105.88 -7.38 -18.12
N LYS A 138 107.09 -7.79 -18.52
CA LYS A 138 108.16 -6.87 -18.94
C LYS A 138 107.78 -6.08 -20.19
N GLN A 139 107.00 -6.66 -21.10
CA GLN A 139 106.45 -5.94 -22.26
C GLN A 139 105.44 -4.87 -21.81
N ALA A 140 104.49 -5.21 -20.94
CA ALA A 140 103.54 -4.24 -20.41
C ALA A 140 104.22 -3.12 -19.59
N LEU A 141 105.29 -3.43 -18.85
CA LEU A 141 106.10 -2.45 -18.14
C LEU A 141 106.79 -1.47 -19.10
N ASN A 142 107.30 -1.97 -20.24
CA ASN A 142 107.85 -1.15 -21.31
C ASN A 142 106.80 -0.23 -21.95
N GLU A 143 105.62 -0.77 -22.23
CA GLU A 143 104.50 0.00 -22.81
C GLU A 143 104.00 1.08 -21.85
N ALA A 144 103.87 0.76 -20.55
CA ALA A 144 103.51 1.71 -19.51
C ALA A 144 104.51 2.86 -19.39
N TRP A 145 105.81 2.61 -19.62
CA TRP A 145 106.86 3.61 -19.57
C TRP A 145 106.88 4.54 -20.80
N ARG A 146 106.54 4.03 -22.00
CA ARG A 146 106.59 4.79 -23.27
C ARG A 146 105.48 5.84 -23.44
N ALA A 147 104.40 5.74 -22.68
CA ALA A 147 103.27 6.68 -22.73
C ALA A 147 102.97 7.32 -21.35
N PRO A 148 103.88 8.16 -20.81
CA PRO A 148 103.80 8.68 -19.44
C PRO A 148 102.85 9.89 -19.23
N GLY A 149 102.26 10.43 -20.30
CA GLY A 149 101.58 11.74 -20.30
C GLY A 149 100.15 11.79 -19.73
N ASP A 150 99.56 10.65 -19.40
CA ASP A 150 98.21 10.57 -18.82
C ASP A 150 98.38 9.86 -17.46
N ALA A 151 98.09 10.53 -16.35
CA ALA A 151 98.39 10.07 -14.98
C ALA A 151 97.53 8.87 -14.52
N GLN A 152 97.12 8.02 -15.46
CA GLN A 152 96.13 6.97 -15.29
C GLN A 152 96.78 5.62 -14.97
N LEU A 153 96.10 4.87 -14.11
CA LEU A 153 96.35 3.48 -13.76
C LEU A 153 96.41 2.60 -15.02
N ARG A 154 97.41 1.72 -15.13
CA ARG A 154 97.52 0.75 -16.24
C ARG A 154 97.43 -0.69 -15.76
N PHE A 155 96.91 -1.56 -16.62
CA PHE A 155 96.85 -2.99 -16.38
C PHE A 155 98.14 -3.65 -16.85
N ALA A 156 98.71 -4.53 -16.04
CA ALA A 156 99.66 -5.53 -16.52
C ALA A 156 98.92 -6.79 -16.99
N PRO A 157 99.57 -7.72 -17.71
CA PRO A 157 98.92 -8.93 -18.22
C PRO A 157 98.38 -9.75 -17.05
N ILE A 158 97.09 -10.10 -17.15
CA ILE A 158 96.41 -10.90 -16.14
C ILE A 158 96.88 -12.36 -16.30
N PRO A 159 97.31 -13.05 -15.24
CA PRO A 159 97.72 -14.44 -15.33
C PRO A 159 96.57 -15.34 -15.81
N GLU A 160 96.75 -16.07 -16.90
CA GLU A 160 95.64 -16.81 -17.52
C GLU A 160 95.24 -18.09 -16.76
N ARG A 161 96.14 -18.76 -16.01
CA ARG A 161 95.86 -19.96 -15.16
C ARG A 161 96.93 -20.18 -14.06
N GLY A 162 96.53 -20.76 -12.92
CA GLY A 162 97.42 -21.21 -11.82
C GLY A 162 97.14 -20.54 -10.45
N GLU A 163 97.99 -20.74 -9.44
CA GLU A 163 97.86 -20.16 -8.08
C GLU A 163 97.80 -18.61 -8.05
N GLN A 164 98.13 -17.95 -9.16
CA GLN A 164 98.08 -16.49 -9.34
C GLN A 164 96.86 -15.99 -10.13
N ALA A 165 95.90 -16.85 -10.49
CA ALA A 165 94.77 -16.53 -11.36
C ALA A 165 93.82 -15.43 -10.81
N TRP A 166 93.91 -15.11 -9.52
CA TRP A 166 93.07 -14.10 -8.85
C TRP A 166 93.80 -12.79 -8.57
N GLN A 167 95.01 -12.63 -9.11
CA GLN A 167 95.80 -11.43 -8.94
C GLN A 167 95.51 -10.44 -10.06
N LEU A 168 95.14 -9.21 -9.70
CA LEU A 168 95.04 -8.12 -10.66
C LEU A 168 96.28 -7.22 -10.55
N PRO A 169 97.28 -7.37 -11.44
CA PRO A 169 98.47 -6.55 -11.43
C PRO A 169 98.17 -5.17 -12.04
N LEU A 170 98.32 -4.14 -11.20
CA LEU A 170 98.07 -2.75 -11.55
C LEU A 170 99.37 -1.94 -11.47
N LEU A 171 99.64 -1.16 -12.50
CA LEU A 171 100.82 -0.30 -12.60
C LEU A 171 100.41 1.14 -12.32
N PHE A 172 100.86 1.65 -11.18
CA PHE A 172 100.69 3.04 -10.77
C PHE A 172 101.95 3.84 -11.12
N PRO A 173 101.84 4.96 -11.84
CA PRO A 173 102.99 5.83 -12.09
C PRO A 173 103.44 6.52 -10.80
N VAL A 174 104.75 6.47 -10.53
CA VAL A 174 105.39 7.20 -9.44
C VAL A 174 105.92 8.51 -10.01
N GLN A 175 105.20 9.59 -9.72
CA GLN A 175 105.41 10.92 -10.30
C GLN A 175 105.99 11.88 -9.29
N ARG A 176 106.95 12.69 -9.73
CA ARG A 176 107.41 13.86 -8.98
C ARG A 176 106.33 14.93 -8.89
N PRO A 177 106.48 15.89 -7.96
CA PRO A 177 105.60 17.07 -7.91
C PRO A 177 105.55 17.89 -9.23
N ASP A 178 106.56 17.76 -10.10
CA ASP A 178 106.62 18.38 -11.44
C ASP A 178 105.86 17.58 -12.53
N GLY A 179 105.23 16.47 -12.17
CA GLY A 179 104.44 15.60 -13.05
C GLY A 179 105.26 14.59 -13.85
N LYS A 180 106.61 14.57 -13.75
CA LYS A 180 107.43 13.59 -14.47
C LYS A 180 107.44 12.23 -13.76
N VAL A 181 107.15 11.17 -14.50
CA VAL A 181 107.24 9.78 -14.02
C VAL A 181 108.72 9.39 -13.82
N GLN A 182 109.07 8.95 -12.61
CA GLN A 182 110.42 8.47 -12.26
C GLN A 182 110.50 6.97 -11.96
N GLY A 183 109.36 6.34 -11.68
CA GLY A 183 109.25 4.91 -11.45
C GLY A 183 107.84 4.40 -11.71
N LEU A 184 107.69 3.08 -11.69
CA LEU A 184 106.38 2.42 -11.75
C LEU A 184 106.22 1.52 -10.53
N LEU A 185 105.10 1.68 -9.82
CA LEU A 185 104.72 0.81 -8.72
C LEU A 185 103.73 -0.23 -9.25
N LEU A 186 104.14 -1.49 -9.22
CA LEU A 186 103.24 -2.62 -9.35
C LEU A 186 102.51 -2.82 -8.01
N VAL A 187 101.19 -2.85 -8.06
CA VAL A 187 100.29 -3.25 -6.98
C VAL A 187 99.47 -4.43 -7.49
N SER A 188 99.67 -5.61 -6.93
CA SER A 188 98.86 -6.80 -7.22
C SER A 188 97.72 -6.88 -6.22
N LEU A 189 96.50 -6.65 -6.67
CA LEU A 189 95.30 -6.81 -5.84
C LEU A 189 94.87 -8.27 -5.78
N ASP A 190 94.37 -8.68 -4.61
CA ASP A 190 93.64 -9.95 -4.46
C ASP A 190 92.17 -9.76 -4.86
N LEU A 191 91.82 -10.12 -6.09
CA LEU A 191 90.42 -10.09 -6.52
C LEU A 191 89.57 -11.12 -5.77
N GLY A 192 90.19 -12.22 -5.32
CA GLY A 192 89.50 -13.26 -4.58
C GLY A 192 89.11 -12.79 -3.19
N TYR A 193 90.06 -12.24 -2.43
CA TYR A 193 89.75 -11.62 -1.13
C TYR A 193 88.75 -10.47 -1.28
N PHE A 194 88.91 -9.61 -2.28
CA PHE A 194 88.04 -8.45 -2.46
C PHE A 194 86.56 -8.84 -2.68
N LEU A 195 86.31 -9.80 -3.56
CA LEU A 195 84.94 -10.23 -3.85
C LEU A 195 84.38 -11.19 -2.80
N ASP A 196 85.23 -11.91 -2.06
CA ASP A 196 84.78 -12.77 -0.94
C ASP A 196 84.12 -11.97 0.19
N LEU A 197 84.50 -10.71 0.37
CA LEU A 197 83.85 -9.78 1.31
C LEU A 197 82.34 -9.63 1.06
N TYR A 198 81.90 -9.85 -0.18
CA TYR A 198 80.51 -9.73 -0.60
C TYR A 198 79.82 -11.07 -0.82
N ARG A 199 80.52 -12.20 -0.60
CA ARG A 199 79.96 -13.55 -0.78
C ARG A 199 78.78 -13.85 0.16
N GLN A 200 78.74 -13.20 1.31
CA GLN A 200 77.65 -13.33 2.29
C GLN A 200 76.42 -12.48 1.95
N ILE A 201 76.50 -11.60 0.95
CA ILE A 201 75.35 -10.82 0.49
C ILE A 201 74.48 -11.72 -0.37
N ASP A 202 73.23 -11.90 0.04
CA ASP A 202 72.27 -12.67 -0.72
C ASP A 202 71.83 -11.89 -1.97
N ILE A 203 72.47 -12.22 -3.10
CA ILE A 203 72.13 -11.72 -4.44
C ILE A 203 71.30 -12.74 -5.23
N GLY A 204 70.75 -13.76 -4.57
CA GLY A 204 69.98 -14.85 -5.19
C GLY A 204 70.84 -15.93 -5.86
N SER A 205 70.20 -17.06 -6.17
CA SER A 205 70.86 -18.27 -6.70
C SER A 205 71.53 -18.04 -8.06
N THR A 206 70.97 -17.14 -8.87
CA THR A 206 71.49 -16.77 -10.20
C THR A 206 72.27 -15.46 -10.19
N GLY A 207 72.45 -14.87 -9.01
CA GLY A 207 73.13 -13.60 -8.82
C GLY A 207 74.63 -13.69 -9.06
N ALA A 208 75.20 -12.64 -9.65
CA ALA A 208 76.62 -12.54 -9.85
C ALA A 208 77.12 -11.10 -9.73
N ILE A 209 78.26 -10.94 -9.05
CA ILE A 209 78.98 -9.67 -8.93
C ILE A 209 80.23 -9.76 -9.80
N GLY A 210 80.38 -8.86 -10.75
CA GLY A 210 81.50 -8.84 -11.68
C GLY A 210 82.31 -7.55 -11.63
N MET A 211 83.52 -7.64 -12.16
CA MET A 211 84.34 -6.48 -12.49
C MET A 211 84.77 -6.56 -13.94
N LEU A 212 84.60 -5.45 -14.65
CA LEU A 212 84.99 -5.26 -16.03
C LEU A 212 86.00 -4.12 -16.12
N ARG A 213 86.85 -4.18 -17.14
CA ARG A 213 87.62 -3.03 -17.59
C ARG A 213 86.71 -2.09 -18.41
N GLN A 214 87.09 -0.83 -18.54
CA GLN A 214 86.33 0.19 -19.27
C GLN A 214 86.01 -0.17 -20.75
N ASP A 215 86.79 -1.04 -21.39
CA ASP A 215 86.53 -1.58 -22.73
C ASP A 215 85.61 -2.80 -22.73
N ALA A 216 84.89 -3.02 -21.62
CA ALA A 216 84.01 -4.15 -21.38
C ALA A 216 84.74 -5.52 -21.37
N TYR A 217 86.06 -5.53 -21.16
CA TYR A 217 86.78 -6.79 -20.95
C TYR A 217 86.49 -7.36 -19.56
N PRO A 218 85.96 -8.60 -19.44
CA PRO A 218 85.68 -9.20 -18.15
C PRO A 218 86.95 -9.55 -17.38
N LEU A 219 87.03 -9.12 -16.12
CA LEU A 219 88.17 -9.42 -15.25
C LEU A 219 87.84 -10.61 -14.35
N ILE A 220 86.72 -10.55 -13.62
CA ILE A 220 86.33 -11.59 -12.68
C ILE A 220 84.81 -11.52 -12.40
N GLU A 221 84.22 -12.66 -12.04
CA GLU A 221 82.83 -12.76 -11.57
C GLU A 221 82.75 -13.67 -10.34
N ALA A 222 82.11 -13.18 -9.28
CA ALA A 222 81.79 -13.90 -8.07
C ALA A 222 80.32 -14.35 -8.08
N ARG A 223 80.10 -15.64 -7.84
CA ARG A 223 78.78 -16.28 -7.70
C ARG A 223 78.73 -17.01 -6.35
N GLN A 224 77.56 -17.49 -5.95
CA GLN A 224 77.43 -18.33 -4.76
C GLN A 224 78.31 -19.60 -4.82
N GLU A 225 78.51 -20.15 -6.03
CA GLU A 225 79.34 -21.34 -6.27
C GLU A 225 80.86 -21.07 -6.18
N GLY A 226 81.27 -19.80 -6.18
CA GLY A 226 82.67 -19.38 -6.10
C GLY A 226 83.06 -18.32 -7.12
N LEU A 227 84.37 -18.10 -7.24
CA LEU A 227 84.96 -17.17 -8.20
C LEU A 227 85.18 -17.86 -9.54
N SER A 228 84.80 -17.19 -10.62
CA SER A 228 84.95 -17.68 -11.99
C SER A 228 85.40 -16.57 -12.93
N LEU A 229 86.05 -16.96 -14.03
CA LEU A 229 86.34 -16.04 -15.11
C LEU A 229 85.07 -15.86 -15.96
N PRO A 230 84.64 -14.62 -16.24
CA PRO A 230 83.37 -14.40 -16.92
C PRO A 230 83.45 -14.86 -18.39
N GLN A 231 82.35 -15.38 -18.94
CA GLN A 231 82.30 -15.78 -20.36
C GLN A 231 82.29 -14.52 -21.25
N PRO A 232 83.22 -14.36 -22.24
CA PRO A 232 83.39 -13.13 -23.02
C PRO A 232 82.15 -12.63 -23.78
N GLN A 233 81.23 -13.53 -24.13
CA GLN A 233 80.06 -13.22 -24.97
C GLN A 233 78.88 -12.62 -24.20
N ARG A 234 78.79 -12.76 -22.87
CA ARG A 234 77.73 -12.14 -22.05
C ARG A 234 77.89 -10.63 -21.86
N VAL A 235 79.12 -10.13 -22.05
CA VAL A 235 79.50 -8.74 -21.77
C VAL A 235 79.37 -7.85 -23.00
N ALA A 236 79.36 -8.44 -24.20
CA ALA A 236 79.35 -7.74 -25.49
C ALA A 236 78.05 -6.96 -25.81
N SER A 237 76.98 -7.13 -25.01
CA SER A 237 75.68 -6.49 -25.22
C SER A 237 75.31 -5.45 -24.13
N LEU A 238 76.23 -5.14 -23.21
CA LEU A 238 75.98 -4.16 -22.14
C LEU A 238 76.19 -2.72 -22.66
N PRO A 239 75.24 -1.80 -22.46
CA PRO A 239 75.42 -0.40 -22.81
C PRO A 239 76.53 0.24 -21.97
N ALA A 240 77.32 1.12 -22.57
CA ALA A 240 78.31 1.89 -21.83
C ALA A 240 77.62 2.79 -20.80
N PRO A 241 77.99 2.75 -19.50
CA PRO A 241 77.36 3.58 -18.49
C PRO A 241 77.60 5.08 -18.79
N ASN A 242 76.53 5.87 -18.75
CA ASN A 242 76.57 7.33 -18.93
C ASN A 242 77.03 7.99 -17.62
N GLY A 243 78.35 8.09 -17.43
CA GLY A 243 78.95 8.67 -16.23
C GLY A 243 79.14 7.69 -15.08
N SER A 244 79.27 8.20 -13.85
CA SER A 244 79.51 7.44 -12.62
C SER A 244 78.24 6.98 -11.90
N ASN A 245 77.08 7.50 -12.30
CA ASN A 245 75.80 7.07 -11.75
C ASN A 245 75.53 5.61 -12.12
N PRO A 246 75.07 4.79 -11.16
CA PRO A 246 74.71 3.41 -11.46
C PRO A 246 73.53 3.38 -12.43
N SER A 247 73.51 2.41 -13.35
CA SER A 247 72.40 2.23 -14.28
C SER A 247 72.01 0.77 -14.43
N SER A 248 70.71 0.50 -14.26
CA SER A 248 70.11 -0.82 -14.50
C SER A 248 69.59 -0.99 -15.92
N HIS A 249 69.90 -2.13 -16.53
CA HIS A 249 69.40 -2.53 -17.84
C HIS A 249 69.02 -4.02 -17.86
N SER A 250 67.91 -4.33 -18.51
CA SER A 250 67.57 -5.71 -18.84
C SER A 250 68.26 -6.11 -20.14
N SER A 251 69.00 -7.22 -20.13
CA SER A 251 69.58 -7.80 -21.33
C SER A 251 69.22 -9.28 -21.42
N THR A 252 69.11 -9.78 -22.65
CA THR A 252 68.91 -11.22 -22.87
C THR A 252 70.27 -11.87 -23.05
N GLY A 253 70.55 -12.86 -22.19
CA GLY A 253 71.74 -13.69 -22.29
C GLY A 253 71.70 -14.63 -23.50
N THR A 254 72.84 -15.22 -23.83
CA THR A 254 72.99 -16.21 -24.91
C THR A 254 72.27 -17.53 -24.63
N ASP A 255 71.90 -17.76 -23.37
CA ASP A 255 71.03 -18.84 -22.88
C ASP A 255 69.53 -18.56 -23.09
N GLY A 256 69.18 -17.44 -23.72
CA GLY A 256 67.80 -17.00 -23.95
C GLY A 256 67.10 -16.46 -22.71
N GLN A 257 67.81 -16.35 -21.57
CA GLN A 257 67.24 -15.86 -20.33
C GLN A 257 67.44 -14.35 -20.19
N THR A 258 66.47 -13.65 -19.61
CA THR A 258 66.60 -12.21 -19.34
C THR A 258 67.28 -11.98 -18.00
N TYR A 259 68.34 -11.19 -18.01
CA TYR A 259 69.09 -10.76 -16.84
C TYR A 259 68.84 -9.29 -16.55
N LEU A 260 68.74 -8.97 -15.27
CA LEU A 260 68.76 -7.62 -14.77
C LEU A 260 70.18 -7.28 -14.35
N ASN A 261 70.80 -6.33 -15.05
CA ASN A 261 72.19 -5.94 -14.85
C ASN A 261 72.26 -4.50 -14.37
N SER A 262 72.95 -4.27 -13.26
CA SER A 262 73.28 -2.94 -12.76
C SER A 262 74.76 -2.70 -12.95
N LEU A 263 75.13 -1.58 -13.58
CA LEU A 263 76.52 -1.21 -13.84
C LEU A 263 76.87 0.08 -13.09
N CYS A 264 78.03 0.14 -12.47
CA CYS A 264 78.58 1.36 -11.88
C CYS A 264 80.03 1.55 -12.32
N ARG A 265 80.34 2.69 -12.94
CA ARG A 265 81.67 3.02 -13.45
C ARG A 265 82.44 3.86 -12.44
N LEU A 266 83.72 3.54 -12.24
CA LEU A 266 84.61 4.34 -11.42
C LEU A 266 85.04 5.59 -12.19
N GLU A 267 85.00 6.78 -11.55
CA GLU A 267 85.36 8.05 -12.21
C GLU A 267 86.86 8.16 -12.48
N ARG A 268 87.68 7.74 -11.50
CA ARG A 268 89.14 7.94 -11.51
C ARG A 268 89.91 6.77 -12.08
N TYR A 269 89.25 5.62 -12.24
CA TYR A 269 89.89 4.35 -12.59
C TYR A 269 89.12 3.63 -13.69
N PRO A 270 89.81 2.90 -14.59
CA PRO A 270 89.21 2.28 -15.77
C PRO A 270 88.46 0.97 -15.45
N PHE A 271 87.59 0.98 -14.44
CA PHE A 271 86.80 -0.16 -13.98
C PHE A 271 85.30 0.10 -14.03
N ILE A 272 84.55 -0.97 -14.26
CA ILE A 272 83.11 -1.02 -14.15
C ILE A 272 82.76 -2.19 -13.25
N VAL A 273 81.98 -1.94 -12.20
CA VAL A 273 81.40 -2.98 -11.35
C VAL A 273 80.05 -3.38 -11.93
N THR A 274 79.77 -4.67 -11.98
CA THR A 274 78.49 -5.20 -12.43
C THR A 274 77.83 -6.04 -11.34
N VAL A 275 76.53 -5.90 -11.18
CA VAL A 275 75.70 -6.77 -10.37
C VAL A 275 74.57 -7.28 -11.26
N SER A 276 74.48 -8.59 -11.45
CA SER A 276 73.51 -9.20 -12.35
C SER A 276 72.69 -10.28 -11.64
N ARG A 277 71.43 -10.45 -12.01
CA ARG A 277 70.58 -11.58 -11.55
C ARG A 277 69.55 -11.91 -12.63
N GLN A 278 69.17 -13.18 -12.76
CA GLN A 278 68.16 -13.59 -13.73
C GLN A 278 66.78 -13.07 -13.32
N GLN A 279 66.05 -12.47 -14.27
CA GLN A 279 64.74 -11.91 -14.01
C GLN A 279 63.74 -12.98 -13.53
N ASN A 280 63.83 -14.20 -14.07
CA ASN A 280 62.94 -15.30 -13.68
C ASN A 280 63.20 -15.76 -12.24
N ASP A 281 64.44 -15.76 -11.76
CA ASP A 281 64.80 -16.10 -10.38
C ASP A 281 64.26 -15.04 -9.38
N VAL A 282 64.40 -13.75 -9.71
CA VAL A 282 63.78 -12.64 -8.95
C VAL A 282 62.27 -12.80 -8.84
N LEU A 283 61.62 -13.21 -9.93
CA LEU A 283 60.18 -13.42 -9.98
C LEU A 283 59.74 -14.74 -9.32
N ALA A 284 60.61 -15.75 -9.29
CA ALA A 284 60.37 -17.05 -8.67
C ALA A 284 60.33 -16.94 -7.14
N GLU A 285 61.15 -16.08 -6.56
CA GLU A 285 61.13 -15.76 -5.12
C GLU A 285 59.75 -15.28 -4.64
N HIS A 286 58.96 -14.69 -5.55
CA HIS A 286 57.60 -14.22 -5.29
C HIS A 286 56.52 -15.13 -5.90
N ALA A 287 56.88 -16.30 -6.44
CA ALA A 287 55.94 -17.21 -7.09
C ALA A 287 54.88 -17.76 -6.12
N ASP A 288 55.26 -18.06 -4.87
CA ASP A 288 54.33 -18.58 -3.85
C ASP A 288 53.24 -17.57 -3.49
N SER A 289 53.60 -16.29 -3.38
CA SER A 289 52.63 -15.21 -3.13
C SER A 289 51.63 -15.08 -4.29
N ARG A 290 52.13 -15.17 -5.53
CA ARG A 290 51.29 -15.17 -6.74
C ARG A 290 50.37 -16.37 -6.79
N ALA A 291 50.89 -17.56 -6.52
CA ALA A 291 50.13 -18.81 -6.49
C ALA A 291 49.01 -18.75 -5.44
N ARG A 292 49.30 -18.24 -4.23
CA ARG A 292 48.28 -18.02 -3.19
C ARG A 292 47.21 -17.03 -3.64
N THR A 293 47.59 -15.91 -4.24
CA THR A 293 46.65 -14.89 -4.73
C THR A 293 45.72 -15.46 -5.82
N ILE A 294 46.28 -16.21 -6.78
CA ILE A 294 45.52 -16.90 -7.82
C ILE A 294 44.62 -17.98 -7.21
N ALA A 295 45.10 -18.77 -6.25
CA ALA A 295 44.31 -19.79 -5.57
C ALA A 295 43.12 -19.20 -4.81
N VAL A 296 43.30 -18.07 -4.11
CA VAL A 296 42.21 -17.34 -3.46
C VAL A 296 41.20 -16.83 -4.49
N LEU A 297 41.65 -16.32 -5.64
CA LEU A 297 40.75 -15.87 -6.70
C LEU A 297 39.96 -17.02 -7.34
N VAL A 298 40.60 -18.16 -7.59
CA VAL A 298 39.94 -19.36 -8.13
C VAL A 298 38.90 -19.89 -7.14
N THR A 299 39.25 -19.98 -5.85
CA THR A 299 38.30 -20.42 -4.81
C THR A 299 37.12 -19.46 -4.66
N LEU A 300 37.35 -18.15 -4.65
CA LEU A 300 36.28 -17.16 -4.65
C LEU A 300 35.39 -17.26 -5.90
N SER A 301 36.00 -17.48 -7.07
CA SER A 301 35.27 -17.67 -8.33
C SER A 301 34.36 -18.90 -8.28
N LEU A 302 34.86 -20.03 -7.73
CA LEU A 302 34.07 -21.25 -7.52
C LEU A 302 32.91 -21.01 -6.54
N ILE A 303 33.11 -20.24 -5.47
CA ILE A 303 32.04 -19.87 -4.53
C ILE A 303 30.94 -19.06 -5.23
N ILE A 304 31.31 -18.06 -6.03
CA ILE A 304 30.36 -17.23 -6.79
C ILE A 304 29.57 -18.09 -7.80
N LEU A 305 30.23 -19.02 -8.49
CA LEU A 305 29.59 -19.97 -9.40
C LEU A 305 28.64 -20.94 -8.67
N LEU A 306 29.04 -21.46 -7.51
CA LEU A 306 28.18 -22.33 -6.71
C LEU A 306 26.96 -21.57 -6.17
N PHE A 307 27.14 -20.33 -5.72
CA PHE A 307 26.07 -19.48 -5.22
C PHE A 307 25.06 -19.15 -6.32
N THR A 308 25.53 -18.74 -7.51
CA THR A 308 24.65 -18.52 -8.66
C THR A 308 23.90 -19.77 -9.08
N PHE A 309 24.56 -20.93 -9.05
CA PHE A 309 23.90 -22.19 -9.33
C PHE A 309 22.80 -22.50 -8.31
N ARG A 310 23.06 -22.34 -7.01
CA ARG A 310 22.08 -22.53 -5.92
C ARG A 310 20.89 -21.56 -6.06
N VAL A 311 21.16 -20.28 -6.27
CA VAL A 311 20.13 -19.24 -6.46
C VAL A 311 19.32 -19.53 -7.72
N GLY A 312 19.96 -19.87 -8.83
CA GLY A 312 19.29 -20.25 -10.07
C GLY A 312 18.39 -21.48 -9.90
N ARG A 313 18.84 -22.50 -9.16
CA ARG A 313 18.01 -23.67 -8.80
C ARG A 313 16.83 -23.27 -7.92
N SER A 314 17.03 -22.42 -6.93
CA SER A 314 15.98 -21.92 -6.05
C SER A 314 14.90 -21.14 -6.81
N ILE A 315 15.32 -20.21 -7.68
CA ILE A 315 14.41 -19.42 -8.53
C ILE A 315 13.59 -20.33 -9.46
N ARG A 316 14.23 -21.34 -10.07
CA ARG A 316 13.51 -22.33 -10.90
C ARG A 316 12.49 -23.13 -10.09
N HIS A 317 12.87 -23.57 -8.89
CA HIS A 317 12.00 -24.37 -8.02
C HIS A 317 10.77 -23.56 -7.55
N GLN A 318 10.97 -22.30 -7.13
CA GLN A 318 9.87 -21.41 -6.79
C GLN A 318 8.97 -21.10 -8.01
N GLY A 319 9.56 -20.91 -9.19
CA GLY A 319 8.80 -20.75 -10.44
C GLY A 319 7.90 -21.94 -10.76
N GLN A 320 8.39 -23.17 -10.55
CA GLN A 320 7.60 -24.39 -10.73
C GLN A 320 6.45 -24.51 -9.72
N LEU A 321 6.70 -24.19 -8.45
CA LEU A 321 5.67 -24.19 -7.40
C LEU A 321 4.55 -23.20 -7.70
N LEU A 322 4.88 -21.98 -8.13
CA LEU A 322 3.89 -20.98 -8.52
C LEU A 322 3.06 -21.43 -9.72
N SER A 323 3.68 -22.06 -10.73
CA SER A 323 2.92 -22.60 -11.86
C SER A 323 2.04 -23.79 -11.47
N ALA A 324 2.48 -24.63 -10.53
CA ALA A 324 1.69 -25.76 -10.03
C ALA A 324 0.49 -25.28 -9.20
N LEU A 325 0.68 -24.26 -8.35
CA LEU A 325 -0.39 -23.59 -7.61
C LEU A 325 -1.41 -22.94 -8.55
N ALA A 326 -0.96 -22.24 -9.59
CA ALA A 326 -1.84 -21.64 -10.58
C ALA A 326 -2.66 -22.70 -11.35
N GLY A 327 -2.06 -23.86 -11.67
CA GLY A 327 -2.76 -24.99 -12.25
C GLY A 327 -3.81 -25.58 -11.32
N ALA A 328 -3.44 -25.83 -10.06
CA ALA A 328 -4.35 -26.38 -9.05
C ALA A 328 -5.53 -25.44 -8.73
N ASP A 329 -5.32 -24.12 -8.74
CA ASP A 329 -6.38 -23.14 -8.52
C ASP A 329 -7.36 -23.09 -9.69
N HIS A 330 -6.87 -23.25 -10.94
CA HIS A 330 -7.71 -23.36 -12.13
C HIS A 330 -8.53 -24.66 -12.14
N ASP A 331 -7.91 -25.78 -11.74
CA ASP A 331 -8.60 -27.07 -11.62
C ASP A 331 -9.67 -27.03 -10.51
N LYS A 332 -9.37 -26.36 -9.39
CA LYS A 332 -10.33 -26.11 -8.31
C LYS A 332 -11.50 -25.25 -8.78
N GLN A 333 -11.26 -24.18 -9.54
CA GLN A 333 -12.31 -23.33 -10.10
C GLN A 333 -13.22 -24.13 -11.04
N ARG A 334 -12.66 -24.93 -11.96
CA ARG A 334 -13.45 -25.81 -12.84
C ARG A 334 -14.28 -26.84 -12.07
N LEU A 335 -13.73 -27.38 -10.98
CA LEU A 335 -14.45 -28.33 -10.13
C LEU A 335 -15.61 -27.64 -9.39
N ILE A 336 -15.40 -26.41 -8.90
CA ILE A 336 -16.46 -25.61 -8.28
C ILE A 336 -17.57 -25.31 -9.30
N GLU A 337 -17.22 -24.85 -10.52
CA GLU A 337 -18.20 -24.60 -11.58
C GLU A 337 -19.02 -25.85 -11.92
N ARG A 338 -18.38 -27.01 -12.10
CA ARG A 338 -19.10 -28.28 -12.33
C ARG A 338 -20.00 -28.67 -11.17
N LEU A 339 -19.53 -28.56 -9.93
CA LEU A 339 -20.33 -28.88 -8.75
C LEU A 339 -21.50 -27.91 -8.59
N GLU A 340 -21.33 -26.64 -8.97
CA GLU A 340 -22.40 -25.65 -9.00
C GLU A 340 -23.45 -25.96 -10.07
N GLU A 341 -23.02 -26.37 -11.27
CA GLU A 341 -23.92 -26.82 -12.35
C GLU A 341 -24.69 -28.09 -11.97
N GLU A 342 -24.02 -29.12 -11.46
CA GLU A 342 -24.65 -30.36 -11.01
C GLU A 342 -25.62 -30.11 -9.86
N LYS A 343 -25.23 -29.27 -8.89
CA LYS A 343 -26.11 -28.87 -7.78
C LYS A 343 -27.33 -28.11 -8.29
N LYS A 344 -27.16 -27.20 -9.25
CA LYS A 344 -28.27 -26.46 -9.86
C LYS A 344 -29.24 -27.40 -10.55
N HIS A 345 -28.73 -28.35 -11.34
CA HIS A 345 -29.54 -29.32 -12.08
C HIS A 345 -30.29 -30.29 -11.14
N ALA A 346 -29.64 -30.74 -10.06
CA ALA A 346 -30.26 -31.56 -9.03
C ALA A 346 -31.32 -30.79 -8.21
N PHE A 347 -31.07 -29.50 -7.95
CA PHE A 347 -32.03 -28.62 -7.28
C PHE A 347 -33.28 -28.38 -8.14
N GLU A 348 -33.12 -28.11 -9.44
CA GLU A 348 -34.23 -27.92 -10.39
C GLU A 348 -35.14 -29.17 -10.46
N LEU A 349 -34.55 -30.36 -10.54
CA LEU A 349 -35.30 -31.64 -10.54
C LEU A 349 -36.04 -31.94 -9.23
N ALA A 350 -35.54 -31.44 -8.09
CA ALA A 350 -36.12 -31.67 -6.77
C ALA A 350 -37.07 -30.55 -6.29
N ALA A 351 -37.18 -29.43 -7.03
CA ALA A 351 -37.88 -28.23 -6.60
C ALA A 351 -39.18 -27.92 -7.39
N HIS A 352 -39.38 -28.53 -8.56
CA HIS A 352 -40.54 -28.25 -9.43
C HIS A 352 -41.45 -29.47 -9.62
N ASP A 353 -42.74 -29.21 -9.86
CA ASP A 353 -43.74 -30.20 -10.27
C ASP A 353 -43.56 -30.51 -11.76
N PRO A 354 -43.36 -31.78 -12.16
CA PRO A 354 -43.04 -32.13 -13.54
C PRO A 354 -44.20 -31.91 -14.52
N LEU A 355 -45.45 -31.88 -14.04
CA LEU A 355 -46.61 -31.69 -14.90
C LEU A 355 -46.84 -30.22 -15.26
N THR A 356 -46.76 -29.33 -14.27
CA THR A 356 -47.10 -27.90 -14.43
C THR A 356 -45.88 -26.98 -14.53
N GLY A 357 -44.68 -27.46 -14.19
CA GLY A 357 -43.45 -26.66 -14.11
C GLY A 357 -43.42 -25.66 -12.94
N LEU A 358 -44.49 -25.60 -12.13
CA LEU A 358 -44.54 -24.76 -10.95
C LEU A 358 -43.67 -25.33 -9.82
N PRO A 359 -43.20 -24.51 -8.86
CA PRO A 359 -42.61 -24.99 -7.62
C PRO A 359 -43.49 -26.08 -6.96
N ASN A 360 -42.85 -27.12 -6.44
CA ASN A 360 -43.52 -28.17 -5.67
C ASN A 360 -43.73 -27.71 -4.21
N ARG A 361 -44.45 -28.51 -3.42
CA ARG A 361 -44.73 -28.23 -2.00
C ARG A 361 -43.47 -27.91 -1.18
N ARG A 362 -42.36 -28.60 -1.41
CA ARG A 362 -41.11 -28.37 -0.65
C ARG A 362 -40.53 -26.99 -0.97
N MET A 363 -40.39 -26.68 -2.26
CA MET A 363 -39.86 -25.40 -2.73
C MET A 363 -40.77 -24.23 -2.31
N PHE A 364 -42.09 -24.42 -2.36
CA PHE A 364 -43.04 -23.41 -1.89
C PHE A 364 -42.86 -23.08 -0.41
N ASN A 365 -42.73 -24.09 0.45
CA ASN A 365 -42.55 -23.88 1.89
C ASN A 365 -41.25 -23.11 2.19
N GLU A 366 -40.17 -23.43 1.48
CA GLU A 366 -38.87 -22.74 1.61
C GLU A 366 -38.97 -21.28 1.16
N LEU A 367 -39.52 -21.03 -0.04
CA LEU A 367 -39.71 -19.67 -0.57
C LEU A 367 -40.64 -18.86 0.33
N ALA A 368 -41.80 -19.40 0.69
CA ALA A 368 -42.79 -18.71 1.50
C ALA A 368 -42.24 -18.38 2.91
N SER A 369 -41.54 -19.31 3.56
CA SER A 369 -40.91 -19.05 4.86
C SER A 369 -39.84 -17.96 4.80
N SER A 370 -39.06 -17.92 3.71
CA SER A 370 -38.06 -16.87 3.46
C SER A 370 -38.73 -15.50 3.26
N HIS A 371 -39.75 -15.44 2.40
CA HIS A 371 -40.53 -14.23 2.16
C HIS A 371 -41.21 -13.71 3.43
N LEU A 372 -41.79 -14.58 4.26
CA LEU A 372 -42.39 -14.20 5.55
C LEU A 372 -41.36 -13.73 6.57
N SER A 373 -40.16 -14.33 6.58
CA SER A 373 -39.05 -13.87 7.43
C SER A 373 -38.57 -12.47 7.03
N ARG A 374 -38.57 -12.17 5.72
CA ARG A 374 -38.31 -10.82 5.21
C ARG A 374 -39.47 -9.87 5.53
N ALA A 375 -40.70 -10.37 5.46
CA ALA A 375 -41.90 -9.63 5.81
C ALA A 375 -41.91 -9.13 7.26
N LYS A 376 -41.30 -9.87 8.21
CA LYS A 376 -41.14 -9.39 9.59
C LYS A 376 -40.40 -8.04 9.70
N ARG A 377 -39.58 -7.69 8.71
CA ARG A 377 -38.81 -6.44 8.66
C ARG A 377 -39.43 -5.39 7.75
N SER A 378 -40.21 -5.77 6.74
CA SER A 378 -40.94 -4.82 5.92
C SER A 378 -42.31 -4.57 6.55
N ARG A 379 -42.69 -3.32 6.82
CA ARG A 379 -44.05 -2.95 7.28
C ARG A 379 -45.13 -3.14 6.19
N LYS A 380 -45.08 -4.25 5.45
CA LYS A 380 -45.96 -4.60 4.32
C LYS A 380 -46.70 -5.89 4.64
N TYR A 381 -47.90 -6.02 4.09
CA TYR A 381 -48.72 -7.21 4.27
C TYR A 381 -48.35 -8.29 3.25
N TYR A 382 -48.57 -9.54 3.63
CA TYR A 382 -48.43 -10.69 2.75
C TYR A 382 -49.70 -11.52 2.88
N ALA A 383 -50.13 -12.17 1.79
CA ALA A 383 -51.33 -13.00 1.80
C ALA A 383 -51.03 -14.38 1.25
N LEU A 384 -51.33 -15.41 2.04
CA LEU A 384 -51.28 -16.80 1.61
C LEU A 384 -52.66 -17.22 1.12
N LEU A 385 -52.72 -17.68 -0.13
CA LEU A 385 -53.93 -18.17 -0.78
C LEU A 385 -53.81 -19.67 -0.99
N TYR A 386 -54.78 -20.43 -0.48
CA TYR A 386 -54.99 -21.84 -0.85
C TYR A 386 -56.11 -21.91 -1.88
N VAL A 387 -55.85 -22.61 -2.99
CA VAL A 387 -56.75 -22.71 -4.14
C VAL A 387 -56.99 -24.17 -4.45
N ASP A 388 -58.25 -24.57 -4.50
CA ASP A 388 -58.68 -25.92 -4.86
C ASP A 388 -59.71 -25.84 -5.99
N LEU A 389 -59.58 -26.73 -6.98
CA LEU A 389 -60.47 -26.76 -8.14
C LEU A 389 -61.75 -27.54 -7.83
N ASP A 390 -62.88 -26.85 -7.91
CA ASP A 390 -64.17 -27.45 -7.65
C ASP A 390 -64.49 -28.56 -8.66
N ARG A 391 -64.89 -29.72 -8.13
CA ARG A 391 -65.33 -30.90 -8.90
C ARG A 391 -64.26 -31.51 -9.82
N PHE A 392 -62.98 -31.23 -9.62
CA PHE A 392 -61.90 -31.81 -10.44
C PHE A 392 -61.93 -33.34 -10.50
N LYS A 393 -62.23 -34.01 -9.39
CA LYS A 393 -62.42 -35.47 -9.36
C LYS A 393 -63.48 -35.96 -10.36
N GLN A 394 -64.61 -35.27 -10.48
CA GLN A 394 -65.67 -35.64 -11.43
C GLN A 394 -65.21 -35.48 -12.88
N ILE A 395 -64.35 -34.50 -13.16
CA ILE A 395 -63.75 -34.29 -14.48
C ILE A 395 -62.81 -35.46 -14.82
N ASN A 396 -61.92 -35.85 -13.89
CA ASN A 396 -61.06 -37.02 -14.07
C ASN A 396 -61.85 -38.32 -14.26
N ASP A 397 -62.90 -38.52 -13.45
CA ASP A 397 -63.71 -39.74 -13.50
C ASP A 397 -64.53 -39.81 -14.82
N SER A 398 -64.87 -38.68 -15.43
CA SER A 398 -65.70 -38.62 -16.65
C SER A 398 -64.89 -38.54 -17.96
N LEU A 399 -63.78 -37.81 -17.97
CA LEU A 399 -62.99 -37.49 -19.18
C LEU A 399 -61.57 -38.08 -19.16
N GLY A 400 -61.19 -38.74 -18.07
CA GLY A 400 -59.89 -39.39 -17.91
C GLY A 400 -58.78 -38.45 -17.40
N HIS A 401 -57.73 -39.05 -16.84
CA HIS A 401 -56.62 -38.34 -16.22
C HIS A 401 -55.82 -37.45 -17.20
N HIS A 402 -55.71 -37.83 -18.48
CA HIS A 402 -55.01 -37.03 -19.47
C HIS A 402 -55.64 -35.64 -19.66
N VAL A 403 -56.97 -35.58 -19.74
CA VAL A 403 -57.73 -34.34 -19.86
C VAL A 403 -57.63 -33.51 -18.58
N GLY A 404 -57.64 -34.17 -17.41
CA GLY A 404 -57.37 -33.52 -16.13
C GLY A 404 -55.97 -32.90 -16.03
N ASP A 405 -54.96 -33.57 -16.55
CA ASP A 405 -53.59 -33.06 -16.59
C ASP A 405 -53.46 -31.82 -17.49
N LEU A 406 -54.11 -31.83 -18.66
CA LEU A 406 -54.18 -30.65 -19.54
C LEU A 406 -54.94 -29.49 -18.89
N LEU A 407 -56.01 -29.79 -18.13
CA LEU A 407 -56.73 -28.79 -17.35
C LEU A 407 -55.82 -28.16 -16.29
N LEU A 408 -55.07 -28.97 -15.54
CA LEU A 408 -54.13 -28.49 -14.52
C LEU A 408 -53.02 -27.61 -15.11
N GLN A 409 -52.47 -27.97 -16.27
CA GLN A 409 -51.50 -27.15 -17.00
C GLN A 409 -52.09 -25.80 -17.42
N THR A 410 -53.32 -25.81 -17.93
CA THR A 410 -54.05 -24.61 -18.35
C THR A 410 -54.33 -23.68 -17.17
N ILE A 411 -54.80 -24.24 -16.05
CA ILE A 411 -55.03 -23.48 -14.81
C ILE A 411 -53.72 -22.94 -14.26
N ALA A 412 -52.65 -23.73 -14.22
CA ALA A 412 -51.33 -23.27 -13.77
C ALA A 412 -50.83 -22.05 -14.58
N ALA A 413 -50.98 -22.08 -15.90
CA ALA A 413 -50.64 -20.96 -16.78
C ALA A 413 -51.50 -19.71 -16.50
N ARG A 414 -52.82 -19.90 -16.33
CA ARG A 414 -53.75 -18.82 -15.97
C ARG A 414 -53.38 -18.17 -14.63
N LEU A 415 -53.20 -18.98 -13.58
CA LEU A 415 -52.83 -18.48 -12.26
C LEU A 415 -51.50 -17.71 -12.31
N ARG A 416 -50.49 -18.21 -13.04
CA ARG A 416 -49.22 -17.52 -13.23
C ARG A 416 -49.39 -16.17 -13.93
N SER A 417 -50.26 -16.08 -14.94
CA SER A 417 -50.54 -14.80 -15.63
C SER A 417 -51.27 -13.77 -14.76
N ALA A 418 -51.94 -14.21 -13.69
CA ALA A 418 -52.67 -13.31 -12.80
C ALA A 418 -51.76 -12.59 -11.80
N LEU A 419 -50.56 -13.15 -11.57
CA LEU A 419 -49.60 -12.75 -10.54
C LEU A 419 -48.43 -11.91 -11.06
N ARG A 420 -47.78 -11.21 -10.14
CA ARG A 420 -46.52 -10.48 -10.41
C ARG A 420 -45.33 -11.41 -10.25
N GLU A 421 -44.18 -11.04 -10.79
CA GLU A 421 -42.94 -11.80 -10.61
C GLU A 421 -42.49 -11.89 -9.13
N SER A 422 -42.88 -10.93 -8.29
CA SER A 422 -42.59 -10.96 -6.85
C SER A 422 -43.46 -11.94 -6.07
N ASP A 423 -44.59 -12.38 -6.62
CA ASP A 423 -45.49 -13.33 -5.97
C ASP A 423 -45.02 -14.77 -6.22
N VAL A 424 -45.29 -15.66 -5.26
CA VAL A 424 -44.90 -17.07 -5.36
C VAL A 424 -46.14 -17.90 -5.66
N ILE A 425 -46.04 -18.84 -6.60
CA ILE A 425 -47.09 -19.82 -6.91
C ILE A 425 -46.50 -21.23 -6.86
N ALA A 426 -47.27 -22.20 -6.40
CA ALA A 426 -46.89 -23.60 -6.38
C ALA A 426 -48.08 -24.52 -6.59
N ARG A 427 -47.80 -25.73 -7.06
CA ARG A 427 -48.75 -26.86 -7.00
C ARG A 427 -48.40 -27.74 -5.81
N LEU A 428 -49.35 -27.90 -4.91
CA LEU A 428 -49.14 -28.63 -3.67
C LEU A 428 -49.35 -30.15 -3.82
N GLY A 429 -50.06 -30.56 -4.88
CA GLY A 429 -50.40 -31.93 -5.24
C GLY A 429 -51.87 -32.04 -5.67
N GLY A 430 -52.21 -32.99 -6.54
CA GLY A 430 -53.59 -33.14 -7.03
C GLY A 430 -54.08 -31.88 -7.77
N ASP A 431 -55.19 -31.33 -7.29
CA ASP A 431 -55.87 -30.12 -7.76
C ASP A 431 -55.65 -28.88 -6.86
N GLU A 432 -54.72 -28.98 -5.91
CA GLU A 432 -54.40 -27.91 -4.97
C GLU A 432 -53.24 -27.04 -5.45
N PHE A 433 -53.45 -25.73 -5.42
CA PHE A 433 -52.44 -24.71 -5.67
C PHE A 433 -52.31 -23.80 -4.45
N ALA A 434 -51.11 -23.27 -4.22
CA ALA A 434 -50.88 -22.25 -3.21
C ALA A 434 -50.19 -21.04 -3.82
N LEU A 435 -50.59 -19.85 -3.38
CA LEU A 435 -50.02 -18.59 -3.82
C LEU A 435 -49.64 -17.75 -2.61
N LEU A 436 -48.49 -17.10 -2.64
CA LEU A 436 -48.08 -16.10 -1.66
C LEU A 436 -47.95 -14.76 -2.37
N LEU A 437 -48.88 -13.86 -2.07
CA LEU A 437 -48.84 -12.47 -2.51
C LEU A 437 -47.91 -11.69 -1.60
N THR A 438 -46.95 -10.98 -2.17
CA THR A 438 -45.88 -10.33 -1.42
C THR A 438 -45.94 -8.81 -1.52
N GLY A 439 -45.56 -8.14 -0.43
CA GLY A 439 -45.38 -6.68 -0.45
C GLY A 439 -46.68 -5.91 -0.71
N LEU A 440 -47.80 -6.39 -0.19
CA LEU A 440 -49.08 -5.71 -0.29
C LEU A 440 -49.05 -4.43 0.57
N ASP A 441 -49.52 -3.33 -0.01
CA ASP A 441 -49.64 -2.06 0.67
C ASP A 441 -50.87 -2.05 1.58
N HIS A 442 -51.96 -2.66 1.10
CA HIS A 442 -53.22 -2.77 1.82
C HIS A 442 -53.74 -4.21 1.84
N ILE A 443 -54.46 -4.55 2.91
CA ILE A 443 -55.07 -5.88 3.07
C ILE A 443 -56.08 -6.18 1.94
N GLY A 444 -56.81 -5.16 1.46
CA GLY A 444 -57.79 -5.29 0.39
C GLY A 444 -57.22 -5.74 -0.95
N ASP A 445 -55.92 -5.50 -1.20
CA ASP A 445 -55.25 -5.90 -2.44
C ASP A 445 -55.30 -7.42 -2.65
N ALA A 446 -55.21 -8.19 -1.56
CA ALA A 446 -55.32 -9.65 -1.60
C ALA A 446 -56.70 -10.11 -2.10
N GLY A 447 -57.76 -9.40 -1.71
CA GLY A 447 -59.13 -9.70 -2.13
C GLY A 447 -59.37 -9.39 -3.60
N LEU A 448 -58.83 -8.27 -4.10
CA LEU A 448 -58.88 -7.90 -5.52
C LEU A 448 -58.18 -8.96 -6.40
N ILE A 449 -56.99 -9.39 -6.00
CA ILE A 449 -56.23 -10.41 -6.71
C ILE A 449 -56.95 -11.76 -6.66
N ALA A 450 -57.50 -12.15 -5.50
CA ALA A 450 -58.28 -13.37 -5.37
C ALA A 450 -59.54 -13.36 -6.25
N GLY A 451 -60.26 -12.23 -6.32
CA GLY A 451 -61.41 -12.05 -7.22
C GLY A 451 -61.02 -12.23 -8.69
N LYS A 452 -59.93 -11.58 -9.12
CA LYS A 452 -59.37 -11.74 -10.48
C LYS A 452 -59.03 -13.21 -10.78
N ILE A 453 -58.46 -13.93 -9.81
CA ILE A 453 -58.13 -15.36 -9.96
C ILE A 453 -59.41 -16.18 -10.13
N VAL A 454 -60.44 -15.95 -9.31
CA VAL A 454 -61.74 -16.63 -9.42
C VAL A 454 -62.33 -16.45 -10.83
N ASP A 455 -62.36 -15.22 -11.32
CA ASP A 455 -62.92 -14.91 -12.64
C ASP A 455 -62.11 -15.52 -13.78
N LEU A 456 -60.78 -15.58 -13.62
CA LEU A 456 -59.89 -16.15 -14.63
C LEU A 456 -60.02 -17.67 -14.74
N VAL A 457 -60.14 -18.37 -13.60
CA VAL A 457 -60.31 -19.83 -13.58
C VAL A 457 -61.69 -20.23 -14.10
N LYS A 458 -62.74 -19.43 -13.82
CA LYS A 458 -64.11 -19.67 -14.31
C LYS A 458 -64.28 -19.59 -15.82
N ARG A 459 -63.32 -18.99 -16.56
CA ARG A 459 -63.40 -18.95 -18.03
C ARG A 459 -63.36 -20.36 -18.60
N PRO A 460 -64.13 -20.69 -19.64
CA PRO A 460 -64.06 -22.01 -20.27
C PRO A 460 -62.64 -22.36 -20.73
N CYS A 461 -62.19 -23.58 -20.47
CA CYS A 461 -60.97 -24.14 -21.04
C CYS A 461 -61.33 -24.83 -22.36
N LEU A 462 -61.02 -24.17 -23.48
CA LEU A 462 -61.46 -24.60 -24.81
C LEU A 462 -60.53 -25.67 -25.39
N ASN A 463 -61.10 -26.63 -26.11
CA ASN A 463 -60.38 -27.66 -26.89
C ASN A 463 -59.33 -28.47 -26.09
N LEU A 464 -59.64 -28.83 -24.84
CA LEU A 464 -58.82 -29.78 -24.08
C LEU A 464 -59.13 -31.20 -24.57
N ASP A 465 -58.32 -31.69 -25.51
CA ASP A 465 -58.50 -32.99 -26.19
C ASP A 465 -59.92 -33.13 -26.81
N GLY A 466 -60.38 -32.05 -27.45
CA GLY A 466 -61.70 -31.98 -28.08
C GLY A 466 -62.87 -31.67 -27.14
N ASN A 467 -62.62 -31.37 -25.85
CA ASN A 467 -63.65 -31.01 -24.87
C ASN A 467 -63.52 -29.56 -24.40
N ASP A 468 -64.65 -28.88 -24.20
CA ASP A 468 -64.71 -27.59 -23.52
C ASP A 468 -65.09 -27.81 -22.05
N ILE A 469 -64.22 -27.38 -21.14
CA ILE A 469 -64.36 -27.67 -19.71
C ILE A 469 -64.51 -26.38 -18.91
N GLU A 470 -65.54 -26.33 -18.07
CA GLU A 470 -65.75 -25.28 -17.09
C GLU A 470 -65.46 -25.80 -15.68
N THR A 471 -64.67 -25.07 -14.92
CA THR A 471 -64.40 -25.32 -13.50
C THR A 471 -64.38 -24.01 -12.74
N SER A 472 -64.44 -24.07 -11.41
CA SER A 472 -64.33 -22.90 -10.56
C SER A 472 -63.35 -23.17 -9.42
N PRO A 473 -62.66 -22.14 -8.89
CA PRO A 473 -61.82 -22.33 -7.72
C PRO A 473 -62.59 -21.99 -6.45
N SER A 474 -62.31 -22.73 -5.39
CA SER A 474 -62.56 -22.30 -4.02
C SER A 474 -61.25 -21.81 -3.42
N ILE A 475 -61.21 -20.53 -3.00
CA ILE A 475 -60.00 -19.87 -2.51
C ILE A 475 -60.14 -19.51 -1.03
N GLY A 476 -59.13 -19.82 -0.22
CA GLY A 476 -58.99 -19.35 1.16
C GLY A 476 -57.80 -18.43 1.31
N ILE A 477 -57.96 -17.31 2.03
CA ILE A 477 -56.94 -16.26 2.20
C ILE A 477 -56.58 -16.12 3.68
N ALA A 478 -55.30 -16.20 4.01
CA ALA A 478 -54.77 -15.85 5.33
C ALA A 478 -53.67 -14.77 5.22
N LEU A 479 -53.73 -13.75 6.05
CA LEU A 479 -52.85 -12.58 6.01
C LEU A 479 -51.75 -12.65 7.05
N PHE A 480 -50.53 -12.36 6.64
CA PHE A 480 -49.41 -12.14 7.55
C PHE A 480 -49.26 -10.63 7.83
N PRO A 481 -49.06 -10.23 9.10
CA PRO A 481 -48.92 -11.07 10.31
C PRO A 481 -50.24 -11.36 11.07
N ARG A 482 -51.39 -10.89 10.58
CA ARG A 482 -52.69 -10.92 11.29
C ARG A 482 -53.18 -12.33 11.62
N ASP A 483 -53.29 -13.18 10.61
CA ASP A 483 -53.89 -14.52 10.67
C ASP A 483 -52.83 -15.60 10.96
N GLY A 484 -51.60 -15.20 11.31
CA GLY A 484 -50.51 -16.12 11.62
C GLY A 484 -49.15 -15.46 11.43
N GLN A 485 -48.22 -15.69 12.37
CA GLN A 485 -46.86 -15.14 12.34
C GLN A 485 -45.80 -16.14 11.82
N ASP A 486 -46.23 -17.36 11.54
CA ASP A 486 -45.43 -18.43 10.96
C ASP A 486 -46.19 -19.09 9.81
N PHE A 487 -45.45 -19.69 8.89
CA PHE A 487 -45.98 -20.28 7.67
C PHE A 487 -46.96 -21.44 7.94
N ALA A 488 -46.73 -22.23 8.98
CA ALA A 488 -47.58 -23.38 9.29
C ALA A 488 -48.96 -22.94 9.79
N THR A 489 -49.02 -21.90 10.62
CA THR A 489 -50.27 -21.28 11.07
C THR A 489 -51.03 -20.66 9.91
N LEU A 490 -50.36 -19.91 9.03
CA LEU A 490 -50.99 -19.33 7.84
C LEU A 490 -51.56 -20.40 6.90
N CYS A 491 -50.83 -21.49 6.65
CA CYS A 491 -51.32 -22.61 5.84
C CYS A 491 -52.62 -23.18 6.41
N ARG A 492 -52.64 -23.45 7.72
CA ARG A 492 -53.82 -24.01 8.39
C ARG A 492 -55.04 -23.09 8.31
N ASN A 493 -54.82 -21.79 8.45
CA ASN A 493 -55.88 -20.79 8.43
C ASN A 493 -56.37 -20.51 7.00
N ALA A 494 -55.49 -20.49 6.01
CA ALA A 494 -55.86 -20.40 4.59
C ALA A 494 -56.66 -21.62 4.14
N ASP A 495 -56.27 -22.83 4.55
CA ASP A 495 -57.01 -24.07 4.27
C ASP A 495 -58.40 -24.08 4.92
N ALA A 496 -58.51 -23.63 6.17
CA ALA A 496 -59.80 -23.49 6.84
C ALA A 496 -60.72 -22.49 6.12
N ALA A 497 -60.19 -21.35 5.68
CA ALA A 497 -60.92 -20.34 4.90
C ALA A 497 -61.36 -20.87 3.52
N MET A 498 -60.51 -21.68 2.88
CA MET A 498 -60.82 -22.34 1.60
C MET A 498 -61.99 -23.33 1.77
N TYR A 499 -61.99 -24.11 2.84
CA TYR A 499 -63.10 -25.00 3.16
C TYR A 499 -64.39 -24.24 3.44
N GLN A 500 -64.31 -23.07 4.09
CA GLN A 500 -65.45 -22.17 4.27
C GLN A 500 -65.99 -21.65 2.93
N SER A 501 -65.12 -21.31 1.97
CA SER A 501 -65.51 -20.95 0.61
C SER A 501 -66.27 -22.09 -0.09
N LYS A 502 -65.80 -23.33 0.05
CA LYS A 502 -66.50 -24.53 -0.47
C LYS A 502 -67.90 -24.70 0.11
N ARG A 503 -68.06 -24.49 1.42
CA ARG A 503 -69.38 -24.60 2.10
C ARG A 503 -70.33 -23.47 1.72
N SER A 504 -69.80 -22.29 1.44
CA SER A 504 -70.58 -21.08 1.19
C SER A 504 -71.09 -20.95 -0.24
N GLY A 505 -70.85 -21.95 -1.10
CA GLY A 505 -71.40 -22.01 -2.46
C GLY A 505 -70.37 -22.18 -3.58
N ARG A 506 -69.08 -22.39 -3.25
CA ARG A 506 -67.98 -22.62 -4.23
C ARG A 506 -67.77 -21.44 -5.20
N GLY A 507 -66.73 -21.53 -6.03
CA GLY A 507 -66.43 -20.52 -7.06
C GLY A 507 -66.24 -19.10 -6.50
N ARG A 508 -65.61 -18.97 -5.34
CA ARG A 508 -65.41 -17.71 -4.61
C ARG A 508 -64.15 -17.77 -3.75
N TYR A 509 -63.81 -16.64 -3.15
CA TYR A 509 -62.76 -16.57 -2.12
C TYR A 509 -63.36 -16.27 -0.74
N SER A 510 -62.61 -16.59 0.30
CA SER A 510 -62.93 -16.19 1.68
C SER A 510 -61.64 -15.89 2.44
N PHE A 511 -61.58 -14.75 3.13
CA PHE A 511 -60.58 -14.47 4.16
C PHE A 511 -60.86 -15.32 5.39
N TYR A 512 -59.78 -15.72 6.07
CA TYR A 512 -59.84 -16.41 7.36
C TYR A 512 -60.55 -15.56 8.40
N ASP A 513 -60.22 -14.26 8.47
CA ASP A 513 -60.98 -13.33 9.28
C ASP A 513 -62.32 -12.99 8.61
N PRO A 514 -63.46 -13.30 9.28
CA PRO A 514 -64.78 -13.01 8.74
C PRO A 514 -64.96 -11.53 8.38
N ALA A 515 -64.38 -10.59 9.13
CA ALA A 515 -64.53 -9.16 8.93
C ALA A 515 -63.93 -8.66 7.61
N LEU A 516 -62.90 -9.32 7.08
CA LEU A 516 -62.26 -8.91 5.83
C LEU A 516 -62.97 -9.41 4.57
N ASN A 517 -63.98 -10.27 4.73
CA ASN A 517 -64.79 -10.68 3.61
C ASN A 517 -65.61 -9.49 3.10
N PRO A 518 -65.90 -9.40 1.78
CA PRO A 518 -66.61 -8.28 1.16
C PRO A 518 -68.05 -8.03 1.67
N ALA A 519 -68.49 -8.73 2.70
CA ALA A 519 -69.71 -8.45 3.45
C ALA A 519 -69.46 -7.66 4.77
N SER A 520 -68.25 -7.14 5.02
CA SER A 520 -67.89 -6.62 6.36
C SER A 520 -66.75 -5.58 6.44
N ASN A 521 -66.58 -4.64 5.50
CA ASN A 521 -65.48 -3.65 5.58
C ASN A 521 -65.88 -2.31 6.27
N PRO A 522 -65.26 -1.90 7.40
CA PRO A 522 -65.59 -0.66 8.14
C PRO A 522 -65.20 0.66 7.43
N ALA A 523 -64.24 0.63 6.49
CA ALA A 523 -63.74 1.85 5.84
C ALA A 523 -64.76 2.52 4.91
N ASP A 524 -65.57 1.71 4.21
CA ASP A 524 -66.65 2.21 3.35
C ASP A 524 -67.78 2.87 4.18
N HIS A 525 -67.93 2.50 5.45
CA HIS A 525 -68.87 3.13 6.39
C HIS A 525 -68.39 4.51 6.85
N LEU A 526 -67.09 4.70 7.11
CA LEU A 526 -66.54 5.99 7.54
C LEU A 526 -66.53 7.03 6.41
N GLU A 527 -66.28 6.60 5.17
CA GLU A 527 -66.26 7.48 4.00
C GLU A 527 -67.64 8.11 3.72
N GLN A 528 -68.72 7.34 3.87
CA GLN A 528 -70.09 7.86 3.76
C GLN A 528 -70.55 8.62 5.04
N GLY A 529 -69.91 8.37 6.18
CA GLY A 529 -70.25 8.93 7.48
C GLY A 529 -69.75 10.37 7.69
N LEU A 530 -68.57 10.73 7.19
CA LEU A 530 -67.93 12.01 7.55
C LEU A 530 -68.73 13.26 7.11
N SER A 531 -69.34 13.22 5.93
CA SER A 531 -70.22 14.31 5.47
C SER A 531 -71.42 14.50 6.41
N LYS A 532 -72.05 13.39 6.82
CA LYS A 532 -73.15 13.40 7.80
C LYS A 532 -72.69 13.81 9.19
N ALA A 533 -71.46 13.46 9.58
CA ALA A 533 -70.90 13.78 10.90
C ALA A 533 -70.75 15.29 11.13
N ILE A 534 -70.39 16.05 10.08
CA ILE A 534 -70.31 17.51 10.11
C ILE A 534 -71.71 18.12 10.33
N GLU A 535 -72.75 17.56 9.71
CA GLU A 535 -74.14 18.03 9.86
C GLU A 535 -74.80 17.59 11.18
N ASN A 536 -74.47 16.40 11.69
CA ASN A 536 -75.15 15.74 12.81
C ASN A 536 -74.53 16.03 14.20
N ASN A 537 -73.59 16.98 14.32
CA ASN A 537 -72.86 17.27 15.57
C ASN A 537 -72.12 16.05 16.15
N GLU A 538 -71.58 15.19 15.30
CA GLU A 538 -70.78 14.02 15.73
C GLU A 538 -69.30 14.38 15.97
N LEU A 539 -68.89 15.58 15.57
CA LEU A 539 -67.56 16.11 15.82
C LEU A 539 -67.47 16.77 17.20
N THR A 540 -66.32 16.63 17.86
CA THR A 540 -66.03 17.26 19.15
C THR A 540 -64.58 17.75 19.18
N LEU A 541 -64.30 18.75 20.01
CA LEU A 541 -62.95 19.27 20.22
C LEU A 541 -62.37 18.73 21.53
N HIS A 542 -61.20 18.12 21.42
CA HIS A 542 -60.31 17.90 22.55
C HIS A 542 -59.24 18.99 22.58
N PHE A 543 -58.70 19.27 23.75
CA PHE A 543 -57.78 20.38 23.96
C PHE A 543 -56.52 19.90 24.65
N GLN A 544 -55.37 20.28 24.12
CA GLN A 544 -54.08 19.96 24.73
C GLN A 544 -53.37 21.22 25.22
N PRO A 545 -52.88 21.27 26.46
CA PRO A 545 -52.21 22.45 26.99
C PRO A 545 -50.78 22.59 26.46
N ARG A 546 -50.40 23.84 26.17
CA ARG A 546 -49.04 24.30 25.91
C ARG A 546 -48.45 24.91 27.17
N ILE A 547 -47.27 24.44 27.55
CA ILE A 547 -46.63 24.76 28.83
C ILE A 547 -45.37 25.56 28.59
N ARG A 548 -45.20 26.69 29.27
CA ARG A 548 -43.95 27.45 29.22
C ARG A 548 -42.87 26.77 30.04
N LEU A 549 -41.68 26.60 29.48
CA LEU A 549 -40.61 25.84 30.13
C LEU A 549 -39.94 26.55 31.32
N SER A 550 -40.04 27.88 31.40
CA SER A 550 -39.40 28.66 32.46
C SER A 550 -40.13 28.56 33.80
N ASP A 551 -41.46 28.54 33.80
CA ASP A 551 -42.31 28.59 35.00
C ASP A 551 -43.40 27.50 35.05
N TYR A 552 -43.45 26.63 34.04
CA TYR A 552 -44.43 25.55 33.88
C TYR A 552 -45.89 26.01 33.83
N ARG A 553 -46.14 27.27 33.46
CA ARG A 553 -47.49 27.80 33.30
C ARG A 553 -48.12 27.37 31.98
N ILE A 554 -49.43 27.17 32.00
CA ILE A 554 -50.22 27.01 30.78
C ILE A 554 -50.27 28.36 30.06
N VAL A 555 -49.78 28.39 28.83
CA VAL A 555 -49.68 29.62 28.01
C VAL A 555 -50.53 29.56 26.75
N GLY A 556 -51.11 28.40 26.44
CA GLY A 556 -52.02 28.21 25.32
C GLY A 556 -52.66 26.83 25.37
N LEU A 557 -53.66 26.64 24.52
CA LEU A 557 -54.29 25.36 24.25
C LEU A 557 -54.25 25.09 22.75
N GLU A 558 -54.20 23.84 22.32
CA GLU A 558 -54.46 23.44 20.94
C GLU A 558 -55.79 22.70 20.84
N ALA A 559 -56.65 23.11 19.90
CA ALA A 559 -57.89 22.42 19.56
C ALA A 559 -57.63 21.29 18.57
N LEU A 560 -57.93 20.08 19.01
CA LEU A 560 -57.76 18.85 18.24
C LEU A 560 -59.12 18.21 18.02
N VAL A 561 -59.56 18.18 16.76
CA VAL A 561 -60.85 17.59 16.39
C VAL A 561 -60.88 16.09 16.65
N ARG A 562 -62.03 15.57 17.06
CA ARG A 562 -62.31 14.13 17.22
C ARG A 562 -63.68 13.85 16.65
N TRP A 563 -63.87 12.64 16.11
CA TRP A 563 -65.16 12.22 15.60
C TRP A 563 -65.76 11.16 16.51
N GLN A 564 -66.85 11.50 17.19
CA GLN A 564 -67.62 10.60 18.04
C GLN A 564 -68.61 9.81 17.18
N HIS A 565 -68.13 8.78 16.50
CA HIS A 565 -68.96 7.95 15.63
C HIS A 565 -69.92 7.05 16.45
N PRO A 566 -71.23 6.95 16.10
CA PRO A 566 -72.20 6.14 16.85
C PRO A 566 -71.82 4.66 16.98
N GLU A 567 -71.30 4.05 15.91
CA GLU A 567 -70.90 2.63 15.88
C GLU A 567 -69.43 2.38 16.28
N PHE A 568 -68.49 3.23 15.84
CA PHE A 568 -67.05 3.01 16.03
C PHE A 568 -66.44 3.74 17.24
N GLY A 569 -67.22 4.55 17.96
CA GLY A 569 -66.73 5.31 19.10
C GLY A 569 -65.89 6.52 18.67
N LEU A 570 -64.90 6.89 19.49
CA LEU A 570 -64.08 8.09 19.26
C LEU A 570 -62.96 7.81 18.24
N ILE A 571 -63.05 8.44 17.08
CA ILE A 571 -62.10 8.36 15.96
C ILE A 571 -61.16 9.58 16.00
N TYR A 572 -59.88 9.35 15.72
CA TYR A 572 -58.81 10.36 15.81
C TYR A 572 -58.53 11.02 14.44
N PRO A 573 -57.98 12.25 14.43
CA PRO A 573 -57.67 13.01 13.22
C PRO A 573 -56.96 12.22 12.11
N ASP A 574 -55.93 11.44 12.48
CA ASP A 574 -55.10 10.67 11.54
C ASP A 574 -55.94 9.70 10.67
N ASP A 575 -57.10 9.26 11.15
CA ASP A 575 -57.96 8.30 10.45
C ASP A 575 -58.96 8.97 9.49
N PHE A 576 -59.37 10.23 9.73
CA PHE A 576 -60.43 10.89 8.95
C PHE A 576 -60.05 12.21 8.27
N ILE A 577 -59.01 12.93 8.71
CA ILE A 577 -58.52 14.13 8.01
C ILE A 577 -58.06 13.78 6.57
N PRO A 578 -57.29 12.69 6.32
CA PRO A 578 -56.94 12.30 4.95
C PRO A 578 -58.15 11.91 4.09
N LEU A 579 -59.26 11.47 4.70
CA LEU A 579 -60.53 11.25 4.01
C LEU A 579 -61.19 12.59 3.65
N ALA A 580 -61.20 13.55 4.58
CA ALA A 580 -61.73 14.89 4.38
C ALA A 580 -61.01 15.62 3.23
N GLU A 581 -59.68 15.48 3.15
CA GLU A 581 -58.87 16.08 2.09
C GLU A 581 -59.15 15.47 0.71
N ARG A 582 -59.16 14.13 0.61
CA ARG A 582 -59.43 13.41 -0.65
C ARG A 582 -60.83 13.69 -1.20
N ASN A 583 -61.80 13.86 -0.31
CA ASN A 583 -63.22 14.03 -0.68
C ASN A 583 -63.66 15.50 -0.73
N GLY A 584 -62.73 16.45 -0.55
CA GLY A 584 -63.02 17.89 -0.61
C GLY A 584 -63.83 18.44 0.56
N LEU A 585 -63.98 17.67 1.65
CA LEU A 585 -64.71 18.05 2.87
C LEU A 585 -63.84 18.85 3.86
N ILE A 586 -62.53 18.94 3.65
CA ILE A 586 -61.60 19.58 4.58
C ILE A 586 -61.93 21.06 4.87
N VAL A 587 -62.43 21.80 3.87
CA VAL A 587 -62.83 23.21 4.06
C VAL A 587 -64.03 23.32 5.01
N ALA A 588 -65.02 22.43 4.86
CA ALA A 588 -66.19 22.39 5.74
C ALA A 588 -65.81 21.97 7.17
N LEU A 589 -64.83 21.07 7.30
CA LEU A 589 -64.29 20.66 8.59
C LEU A 589 -63.55 21.82 9.27
N ASP A 590 -62.69 22.54 8.55
CA ASP A 590 -61.96 23.70 9.07
C ASP A 590 -62.92 24.80 9.57
N ASP A 591 -63.99 25.07 8.82
CA ASP A 591 -65.01 26.03 9.20
C ASP A 591 -65.78 25.60 10.45
N TRP A 592 -66.12 24.31 10.55
CA TRP A 592 -66.74 23.76 11.76
C TRP A 592 -65.80 23.88 12.97
N VAL A 593 -64.51 23.56 12.82
CA VAL A 593 -63.51 23.65 13.89
C VAL A 593 -63.34 25.10 14.35
N ALA A 594 -63.24 26.06 13.42
CA ALA A 594 -63.12 27.48 13.75
C ALA A 594 -64.33 27.97 14.55
N ALA A 595 -65.54 27.62 14.11
CA ALA A 595 -66.80 27.95 14.80
C ALA A 595 -66.84 27.36 16.21
N ALA A 596 -66.55 26.06 16.35
CA ALA A 596 -66.55 25.36 17.64
C ALA A 596 -65.48 25.92 18.59
N ALA A 597 -64.29 26.27 18.08
CA ALA A 597 -63.22 26.86 18.86
C ALA A 597 -63.58 28.25 19.40
N CYS A 598 -64.16 29.11 18.55
CA CYS A 598 -64.63 30.44 18.97
C CYS A 598 -65.74 30.36 20.01
N GLN A 599 -66.68 29.42 19.83
CA GLN A 599 -67.73 29.17 20.81
C GLN A 599 -67.14 28.75 22.17
N LYS A 600 -66.19 27.79 22.18
CA LYS A 600 -65.57 27.31 23.43
C LYS A 600 -64.76 28.38 24.14
N LEU A 601 -64.02 29.20 23.40
CA LEU A 601 -63.33 30.37 23.95
C LEU A 601 -64.31 31.35 24.62
N ALA A 602 -65.44 31.63 23.98
CA ALA A 602 -66.46 32.52 24.54
C ALA A 602 -67.09 31.95 25.82
N GLU A 603 -67.36 30.64 25.84
CA GLU A 603 -67.86 29.92 27.02
C GLU A 603 -66.86 29.99 28.19
N TRP A 604 -65.58 29.72 27.96
CA TRP A 604 -64.56 29.80 29.00
C TRP A 604 -64.35 31.22 29.52
N ARG A 605 -64.42 32.22 28.62
CA ARG A 605 -64.31 33.63 28.99
C ARG A 605 -65.50 34.09 29.84
N ALA A 606 -66.71 33.67 29.47
CA ALA A 606 -67.92 33.93 30.26
C ALA A 606 -67.88 33.23 31.62
N ALA A 607 -67.27 32.04 31.70
CA ALA A 607 -67.07 31.28 32.93
C ALA A 607 -65.93 31.81 33.83
N GLY A 608 -65.22 32.87 33.42
CA GLY A 608 -64.14 33.49 34.20
C GLY A 608 -62.82 32.71 34.20
N CYS A 609 -62.60 31.81 33.25
CA CYS A 609 -61.35 31.06 33.14
C CYS A 609 -60.19 32.00 32.74
N ALA A 610 -58.95 31.60 33.08
CA ALA A 610 -57.76 32.36 32.68
C ALA A 610 -57.68 32.49 31.14
N PRO A 611 -57.45 33.71 30.60
CA PRO A 611 -57.41 33.93 29.16
C PRO A 611 -56.10 33.39 28.58
N VAL A 612 -56.16 32.21 27.96
CA VAL A 612 -55.06 31.64 27.17
C VAL A 612 -55.46 31.53 25.70
N PRO A 613 -54.54 31.76 24.75
CA PRO A 613 -54.80 31.57 23.33
C PRO A 613 -55.14 30.12 23.00
N LEU A 614 -56.11 29.93 22.10
CA LEU A 614 -56.45 28.63 21.52
C LEU A 614 -55.95 28.54 20.08
N SER A 615 -55.10 27.57 19.79
CA SER A 615 -54.65 27.24 18.45
C SER A 615 -55.67 26.38 17.71
N ILE A 616 -55.91 26.67 16.43
CA ILE A 616 -56.65 25.81 15.50
C ILE A 616 -55.79 25.48 14.29
N ASN A 617 -55.84 24.23 13.84
CA ASN A 617 -55.18 23.79 12.62
C ASN A 617 -55.99 24.23 11.39
N VAL A 618 -55.31 24.71 10.35
CA VAL A 618 -55.92 25.19 9.10
C VAL A 618 -55.27 24.51 7.90
N SER A 619 -56.10 23.90 7.05
CA SER A 619 -55.63 23.21 5.85
C SER A 619 -55.14 24.16 4.75
N ALA A 620 -54.33 23.63 3.82
CA ALA A 620 -53.86 24.39 2.66
C ALA A 620 -55.00 24.91 1.79
N ASN A 621 -56.02 24.08 1.56
CA ASN A 621 -57.20 24.44 0.77
C ASN A 621 -57.96 25.61 1.39
N ARG A 622 -58.04 25.66 2.72
CA ARG A 622 -58.71 26.76 3.42
C ARG A 622 -57.89 28.04 3.41
N LEU A 623 -56.56 27.95 3.60
CA LEU A 623 -55.67 29.12 3.59
C LEU A 623 -55.63 29.82 2.22
N GLN A 624 -55.84 29.06 1.13
CA GLN A 624 -55.94 29.59 -0.23
C GLN A 624 -57.27 30.29 -0.51
N ALA A 625 -58.31 30.08 0.31
CA ALA A 625 -59.61 30.71 0.13
C ALA A 625 -59.56 32.18 0.62
N PRO A 626 -59.74 33.19 -0.26
CA PRO A 626 -59.65 34.60 0.13
C PRO A 626 -60.72 35.03 1.15
N SER A 627 -61.83 34.29 1.24
CA SER A 627 -62.92 34.55 2.18
C SER A 627 -62.61 34.15 3.62
N PHE A 628 -61.57 33.34 3.86
CA PHE A 628 -61.27 32.81 5.20
C PHE A 628 -61.03 33.91 6.23
N THR A 629 -60.20 34.90 5.89
CA THR A 629 -59.87 36.00 6.81
C THR A 629 -61.11 36.77 7.24
N THR A 630 -61.99 37.12 6.30
CA THR A 630 -63.23 37.85 6.60
C THR A 630 -64.17 37.01 7.46
N GLN A 631 -64.34 35.73 7.14
CA GLN A 631 -65.23 34.83 7.88
C GLN A 631 -64.72 34.60 9.31
N LEU A 632 -63.41 34.45 9.51
CA LEU A 632 -62.84 34.31 10.83
C LEU A 632 -63.00 35.59 11.65
N ALA A 633 -62.77 36.77 11.05
CA ALA A 633 -62.97 38.05 11.71
C ALA A 633 -64.43 38.26 12.15
N GLU A 634 -65.40 37.92 11.28
CA GLU A 634 -66.83 37.96 11.60
C GLU A 634 -67.21 37.01 12.74
N LEU A 635 -66.65 35.80 12.74
CA LEU A 635 -66.88 34.81 13.79
C LEU A 635 -66.33 35.28 15.14
N MET A 636 -65.11 35.80 15.17
CA MET A 636 -64.50 36.36 16.39
C MET A 636 -65.29 37.58 16.90
N ALA A 637 -65.75 38.45 16.01
CA ALA A 637 -66.58 39.60 16.35
C ALA A 637 -67.94 39.18 16.95
N THR A 638 -68.59 38.16 16.37
CA THR A 638 -69.85 37.59 16.84
C THR A 638 -69.74 37.07 18.27
N HIS A 639 -68.62 36.41 18.59
CA HIS A 639 -68.33 35.89 19.92
C HIS A 639 -67.63 36.89 20.86
N LYS A 640 -67.41 38.13 20.43
CA LYS A 640 -66.71 39.20 21.18
C LYS A 640 -65.36 38.74 21.72
N LEU A 641 -64.60 38.05 20.88
CA LEU A 641 -63.26 37.55 21.20
C LEU A 641 -62.20 38.56 20.78
N PRO A 642 -61.19 38.86 21.62
CA PRO A 642 -60.02 39.60 21.16
C PRO A 642 -59.24 38.76 20.16
N ALA A 643 -58.60 39.41 19.19
CA ALA A 643 -57.78 38.74 18.17
C ALA A 643 -56.70 37.81 18.77
N SER A 644 -56.14 38.21 19.92
CA SER A 644 -55.13 37.46 20.66
C SER A 644 -55.64 36.18 21.34
N ALA A 645 -56.95 35.91 21.33
CA ALA A 645 -57.52 34.69 21.90
C ALA A 645 -57.41 33.49 20.97
N LEU A 646 -57.19 33.71 19.68
CA LEU A 646 -57.09 32.66 18.68
C LEU A 646 -55.73 32.69 18.00
N GLU A 647 -55.14 31.52 17.82
CA GLU A 647 -53.92 31.32 17.04
C GLU A 647 -54.22 30.33 15.91
N ILE A 648 -53.58 30.51 14.76
CA ILE A 648 -53.74 29.62 13.61
C ILE A 648 -52.45 28.82 13.43
N GLU A 649 -52.60 27.51 13.30
CA GLU A 649 -51.53 26.57 12.99
C GLU A 649 -51.63 26.14 11.53
N ILE A 650 -50.51 26.27 10.81
CA ILE A 650 -50.38 25.89 9.40
C ILE A 650 -49.18 24.97 9.25
N THR A 651 -49.28 23.91 8.46
CA THR A 651 -48.15 23.02 8.24
C THR A 651 -47.12 23.61 7.28
N GLU A 652 -45.86 23.15 7.37
CA GLU A 652 -44.80 23.51 6.42
C GLU A 652 -45.21 23.26 4.95
N GLN A 653 -45.85 22.12 4.68
CA GLN A 653 -46.30 21.73 3.34
C GLN A 653 -47.32 22.72 2.76
N THR A 654 -48.21 23.25 3.60
CA THR A 654 -49.21 24.25 3.21
C THR A 654 -48.58 25.49 2.57
N LEU A 655 -47.38 25.89 3.01
CA LEU A 655 -46.65 27.04 2.48
C LEU A 655 -45.92 26.76 1.17
N ILE A 656 -45.60 25.49 0.87
CA ILE A 656 -44.85 25.10 -0.33
C ILE A 656 -45.73 25.21 -1.58
N GLU A 657 -47.01 24.86 -1.47
CA GLU A 657 -47.93 24.71 -2.59
C GLU A 657 -48.35 26.07 -3.20
N SER A 658 -48.46 27.14 -2.41
CA SER A 658 -48.72 28.51 -2.93
C SER A 658 -48.32 29.62 -1.94
N ILE A 659 -47.02 29.95 -1.88
CA ILE A 659 -46.47 30.91 -0.91
C ILE A 659 -46.98 32.35 -1.08
N GLU A 660 -47.31 32.77 -2.31
CA GLU A 660 -47.77 34.14 -2.58
C GLU A 660 -49.21 34.34 -2.09
N THR A 661 -50.13 33.43 -2.43
CA THR A 661 -51.53 33.49 -2.00
C THR A 661 -51.65 33.26 -0.50
N ALA A 662 -50.99 32.23 0.03
CA ALA A 662 -50.96 31.98 1.47
C ALA A 662 -50.38 33.17 2.23
N GLY A 663 -49.28 33.76 1.74
CA GLY A 663 -48.65 34.92 2.37
C GLY A 663 -49.52 36.18 2.40
N GLN A 664 -50.42 36.38 1.43
CA GLN A 664 -51.40 37.46 1.46
C GLN A 664 -52.46 37.22 2.55
N THR A 665 -53.03 36.00 2.62
CA THR A 665 -54.00 35.61 3.65
C THR A 665 -53.40 35.75 5.05
N LEU A 666 -52.16 35.29 5.25
CA LEU A 666 -51.45 35.37 6.53
C LEU A 666 -51.21 36.82 6.97
N ARG A 667 -50.81 37.72 6.06
CA ARG A 667 -50.68 39.16 6.38
C ARG A 667 -52.01 39.80 6.73
N ALA A 668 -53.09 39.38 6.07
CA ALA A 668 -54.42 39.87 6.40
C ALA A 668 -54.88 39.38 7.80
N LEU A 669 -54.58 38.13 8.16
CA LEU A 669 -54.86 37.58 9.50
C LEU A 669 -54.02 38.28 10.59
N GLU A 670 -52.74 38.53 10.34
CA GLU A 670 -51.86 39.30 11.23
C GLU A 670 -52.40 40.73 11.43
N ALA A 671 -52.87 41.39 10.36
CA ALA A 671 -53.46 42.73 10.45
C ALA A 671 -54.74 42.76 11.33
N HIS A 672 -55.46 41.64 11.42
CA HIS A 672 -56.56 41.46 12.37
C HIS A 672 -56.11 41.11 13.80
N GLY A 673 -54.81 40.89 14.02
CA GLY A 673 -54.21 40.59 15.32
C GLY A 673 -54.17 39.10 15.68
N VAL A 674 -54.46 38.21 14.72
CA VAL A 674 -54.38 36.76 14.90
C VAL A 674 -52.93 36.32 14.77
N ARG A 675 -52.46 35.50 15.72
CA ARG A 675 -51.09 34.96 15.65
C ARG A 675 -51.04 33.72 14.80
N ILE A 676 -49.91 33.56 14.12
CA ILE A 676 -49.67 32.46 13.20
C ILE A 676 -48.52 31.61 13.73
N THR A 677 -48.78 30.32 13.82
CA THR A 677 -47.83 29.30 14.24
C THR A 677 -47.55 28.39 13.04
N LEU A 678 -46.27 28.16 12.75
CA LEU A 678 -45.85 27.18 11.77
C LEU A 678 -45.74 25.82 12.45
N ASP A 679 -46.54 24.87 12.01
CA ASP A 679 -46.63 23.52 12.52
C ASP A 679 -45.86 22.50 11.66
N ASP A 680 -45.56 21.34 12.26
CA ASP A 680 -44.87 20.21 11.65
C ASP A 680 -43.45 20.56 11.11
N PHE A 681 -42.78 21.55 11.70
CA PHE A 681 -41.48 22.01 11.21
C PHE A 681 -40.40 20.94 11.40
N GLY A 682 -39.75 20.56 10.29
CA GLY A 682 -38.67 19.57 10.28
C GLY A 682 -39.00 18.23 9.61
N LYS A 683 -40.25 18.01 9.20
CA LYS A 683 -40.65 16.87 8.35
C LYS A 683 -40.30 17.07 6.87
N GLY A 684 -40.11 18.32 6.41
CA GLY A 684 -39.92 18.69 5.01
C GLY A 684 -38.59 19.39 4.68
N PHE A 685 -38.43 19.77 3.41
CA PHE A 685 -37.25 20.46 2.87
C PHE A 685 -37.42 22.00 2.81
N ALA A 686 -38.22 22.61 3.69
CA ALA A 686 -38.38 24.06 3.64
C ALA A 686 -37.07 24.78 3.96
N ASN A 687 -36.62 25.57 2.99
CA ASN A 687 -35.58 26.55 3.19
C ASN A 687 -36.15 27.68 4.08
N LEU A 688 -35.61 27.85 5.30
CA LEU A 688 -35.99 28.94 6.21
C LEU A 688 -35.94 30.34 5.56
N ALA A 689 -35.16 30.51 4.50
CA ALA A 689 -35.17 31.73 3.69
C ALA A 689 -36.56 32.06 3.11
N ARG A 690 -37.41 31.05 2.84
CA ARG A 690 -38.78 31.23 2.31
C ARG A 690 -39.75 31.71 3.38
N ILE A 691 -39.51 31.34 4.64
CA ILE A 691 -40.39 31.67 5.77
C ILE A 691 -40.07 33.06 6.35
N ARG A 692 -38.83 33.55 6.18
CA ARG A 692 -38.37 34.86 6.68
C ARG A 692 -39.26 36.06 6.32
N GLY A 693 -39.97 36.02 5.19
CA GLY A 693 -40.84 37.10 4.71
C GLY A 693 -42.32 36.97 5.09
N LEU A 694 -42.68 35.96 5.89
CA LEU A 694 -44.05 35.65 6.30
C LEU A 694 -44.29 36.08 7.76
N PRO A 695 -45.51 36.49 8.13
CA PRO A 695 -45.84 36.95 9.48
C PRO A 695 -46.02 35.78 10.47
N ILE A 696 -44.99 34.96 10.64
CA ILE A 696 -45.00 33.81 11.53
C ILE A 696 -44.44 34.21 12.89
N HIS A 697 -45.18 33.88 13.94
CA HIS A 697 -44.89 34.29 15.32
C HIS A 697 -44.29 33.15 16.14
N ASN A 698 -44.78 31.94 15.90
CA ASN A 698 -44.35 30.75 16.63
C ASN A 698 -43.95 29.65 15.63
N LEU A 699 -42.99 28.82 16.02
CA LEU A 699 -42.55 27.65 15.28
C LEU A 699 -42.70 26.42 16.18
N LYS A 700 -43.51 25.46 15.74
CA LYS A 700 -43.72 24.16 16.38
C LYS A 700 -42.77 23.13 15.75
N ILE A 701 -41.88 22.58 16.58
CA ILE A 701 -40.98 21.49 16.20
C ILE A 701 -41.76 20.18 16.27
N ASP A 702 -41.80 19.46 15.15
CA ASP A 702 -42.56 18.22 15.03
C ASP A 702 -42.10 17.13 16.02
N ARG A 703 -43.06 16.33 16.48
CA ARG A 703 -42.82 15.22 17.42
C ARG A 703 -41.77 14.21 16.95
N THR A 704 -41.58 14.00 15.65
CA THR A 704 -40.60 13.03 15.14
C THR A 704 -39.18 13.44 15.46
N LEU A 705 -38.87 14.74 15.45
CA LEU A 705 -37.58 15.27 15.87
C LEU A 705 -37.40 15.22 17.38
N ILE A 706 -38.48 15.40 18.16
CA ILE A 706 -38.44 15.36 19.63
C ILE A 706 -38.28 13.93 20.17
N GLY A 707 -38.84 12.93 19.47
CA GLY A 707 -38.76 11.52 19.84
C GLY A 707 -37.32 11.02 20.01
N ASP A 708 -36.42 11.39 19.10
CA ASP A 708 -35.08 10.80 18.97
C ASP A 708 -33.94 11.56 19.68
N ILE A 709 -34.23 12.74 20.26
CA ILE A 709 -33.25 13.63 20.95
C ILE A 709 -32.38 12.91 21.99
N ARG A 710 -32.90 11.85 22.62
CA ARG A 710 -32.18 11.10 23.68
C ARG A 710 -31.06 10.22 23.14
N ASN A 711 -31.24 9.64 21.96
CA ASN A 711 -30.42 8.53 21.47
C ASN A 711 -29.50 8.92 20.32
N SER A 712 -29.68 10.11 19.75
CA SER A 712 -28.99 10.61 18.58
C SER A 712 -28.38 11.99 18.88
N PRO A 713 -27.05 12.10 19.03
CA PRO A 713 -26.41 13.41 19.21
C PRO A 713 -26.64 14.33 18.00
N ASP A 714 -26.90 13.76 16.82
CA ASP A 714 -27.23 14.51 15.60
C ASP A 714 -28.63 15.14 15.71
N ASP A 715 -29.64 14.42 16.17
CA ASP A 715 -31.02 14.96 16.32
C ASP A 715 -31.09 16.02 17.43
N ALA A 716 -30.36 15.82 18.52
CA ALA A 716 -30.18 16.83 19.57
C ALA A 716 -29.54 18.12 19.03
N ALA A 717 -28.53 18.01 18.16
CA ALA A 717 -27.88 19.15 17.52
C ALA A 717 -28.81 19.85 16.52
N ILE A 718 -29.62 19.09 15.77
CA ILE A 718 -30.63 19.63 14.86
C ILE A 718 -31.67 20.45 15.62
N VAL A 719 -32.25 19.89 16.69
CA VAL A 719 -33.27 20.59 17.50
C VAL A 719 -32.71 21.85 18.14
N THR A 720 -31.50 21.80 18.71
CA THR A 720 -30.83 22.99 19.26
C THR A 720 -30.58 24.06 18.21
N SER A 721 -30.22 23.65 16.98
CA SER A 721 -30.00 24.55 15.85
C SER A 721 -31.30 25.20 15.38
N ILE A 722 -32.40 24.45 15.33
CA ILE A 722 -33.73 24.95 14.98
C ILE A 722 -34.18 25.99 16.01
N ILE A 723 -34.03 25.71 17.31
CA ILE A 723 -34.37 26.65 18.39
C ILE A 723 -33.61 27.96 18.21
N THR A 724 -32.28 27.86 18.07
CA THR A 724 -31.40 29.03 17.90
C THR A 724 -31.78 29.85 16.67
N LEU A 725 -32.10 29.18 15.56
CA LEU A 725 -32.44 29.84 14.32
C LEU A 725 -33.80 30.55 14.38
N ALA A 726 -34.81 29.92 14.99
CA ALA A 726 -36.12 30.51 15.19
C ALA A 726 -36.03 31.77 16.07
N HIS A 727 -35.22 31.74 17.14
CA HIS A 727 -34.96 32.91 17.98
C HIS A 727 -34.26 34.04 17.21
N ASN A 728 -33.32 33.72 16.33
CA ASN A 728 -32.67 34.70 15.45
C ASN A 728 -33.65 35.34 14.44
N LEU A 729 -34.78 34.68 14.17
CA LEU A 729 -35.89 35.20 13.36
C LEU A 729 -37.00 35.82 14.21
N HIS A 730 -36.78 36.01 15.52
CA HIS A 730 -37.73 36.55 16.48
C HIS A 730 -39.03 35.73 16.64
N MET A 731 -38.95 34.42 16.38
CA MET A 731 -40.06 33.47 16.57
C MET A 731 -39.92 32.77 17.92
N ARG A 732 -41.05 32.49 18.58
CA ARG A 732 -41.09 31.60 19.76
C ARG A 732 -41.13 30.14 19.32
N VAL A 733 -40.49 29.27 20.10
CA VAL A 733 -40.35 27.85 19.74
C VAL A 733 -41.17 26.98 20.68
N ILE A 734 -42.03 26.17 20.08
CA ILE A 734 -42.88 25.20 20.75
C ILE A 734 -42.37 23.80 20.36
N ALA A 735 -42.06 22.93 21.31
CA ALA A 735 -41.69 21.55 21.01
C ALA A 735 -42.84 20.58 21.28
N GLU A 736 -43.21 19.80 20.27
CA GLU A 736 -44.34 18.87 20.33
C GLU A 736 -43.93 17.43 20.66
N GLY A 737 -44.89 16.65 21.18
CA GLY A 737 -44.65 15.24 21.46
C GLY A 737 -43.66 15.00 22.59
N VAL A 738 -43.56 15.89 23.56
CA VAL A 738 -42.76 15.65 24.77
C VAL A 738 -43.46 14.59 25.63
N GLU A 739 -42.85 13.42 25.75
CA GLU A 739 -43.37 12.27 26.48
C GLU A 739 -42.52 11.88 27.70
N LEU A 740 -41.25 12.30 27.72
CA LEU A 740 -40.27 11.88 28.74
C LEU A 740 -39.54 13.06 29.39
N LEU A 741 -39.10 12.86 30.63
CA LEU A 741 -38.31 13.85 31.38
C LEU A 741 -37.00 14.22 30.68
N ASP A 742 -36.30 13.25 30.09
CA ASP A 742 -35.02 13.50 29.39
C ASP A 742 -35.19 14.47 28.21
N GLN A 743 -36.30 14.36 27.47
CA GLN A 743 -36.65 15.28 26.38
C GLN A 743 -36.90 16.69 26.92
N LEU A 744 -37.64 16.80 28.03
CA LEU A 744 -37.92 18.07 28.70
C LEU A 744 -36.63 18.76 29.16
N VAL A 745 -35.72 18.03 29.80
CA VAL A 745 -34.44 18.56 30.29
C VAL A 745 -33.58 19.05 29.13
N HIS A 746 -33.54 18.29 28.03
CA HIS A 746 -32.81 18.71 26.84
C HIS A 746 -33.39 20.00 26.25
N LEU A 747 -34.70 20.05 26.01
CA LEU A 747 -35.38 21.21 25.44
C LEU A 747 -35.21 22.46 26.32
N LYS A 748 -35.28 22.31 27.65
CA LYS A 748 -35.01 23.39 28.60
C LYS A 748 -33.57 23.89 28.51
N THR A 749 -32.59 22.98 28.35
CA THR A 749 -31.17 23.33 28.21
C THR A 749 -30.87 23.99 26.88
N ALA A 750 -31.55 23.57 25.81
CA ALA A 750 -31.46 24.14 24.47
C ALA A 750 -32.15 25.51 24.33
N GLY A 751 -32.88 25.96 25.37
CA GLY A 751 -33.53 27.27 25.40
C GLY A 751 -34.93 27.30 24.76
N CYS A 752 -35.60 26.15 24.60
CA CYS A 752 -36.97 26.12 24.08
C CYS A 752 -37.94 26.92 24.97
N ASP A 753 -38.90 27.63 24.37
CA ASP A 753 -39.82 28.52 25.08
C ASP A 753 -41.01 27.78 25.69
N GLU A 754 -41.65 26.93 24.89
CA GLU A 754 -42.90 26.24 25.21
C GLU A 754 -42.84 24.77 24.80
N VAL A 755 -43.58 23.91 25.50
CA VAL A 755 -43.66 22.46 25.23
C VAL A 755 -45.09 21.97 25.25
N GLN A 756 -45.36 20.96 24.44
CA GLN A 756 -46.63 20.27 24.37
C GLN A 756 -46.39 18.76 24.21
N GLY A 757 -47.12 17.95 24.97
CA GLY A 757 -46.99 16.50 24.87
C GLY A 757 -47.58 15.74 26.04
N TYR A 758 -47.56 14.42 25.93
CA TYR A 758 -48.21 13.52 26.90
C TYR A 758 -47.52 13.49 28.26
N TYR A 759 -46.29 13.99 28.35
CA TYR A 759 -45.59 14.15 29.63
C TYR A 759 -46.37 15.06 30.60
N PHE A 760 -47.06 16.09 30.10
CA PHE A 760 -47.88 16.99 30.92
C PHE A 760 -49.36 16.62 30.88
N SER A 761 -49.93 16.49 29.68
CA SER A 761 -51.33 16.12 29.51
C SER A 761 -51.60 15.56 28.12
N ARG A 762 -52.44 14.52 28.07
CA ARG A 762 -53.10 14.12 26.83
C ARG A 762 -54.16 15.16 26.43
N PRO A 763 -54.60 15.19 25.16
CA PRO A 763 -55.75 16.00 24.76
C PRO A 763 -57.02 15.62 25.54
N VAL A 764 -57.60 16.57 26.26
CA VAL A 764 -58.77 16.34 27.12
C VAL A 764 -60.05 16.96 26.54
N PRO A 765 -61.23 16.41 26.82
CA PRO A 765 -62.49 17.03 26.43
C PRO A 765 -62.69 18.40 27.10
N GLY A 766 -63.48 19.28 26.48
CA GLY A 766 -63.65 20.68 26.91
C GLY A 766 -64.12 20.89 28.36
N ASN A 767 -64.80 19.91 28.97
CA ASN A 767 -65.20 19.97 30.38
C ASN A 767 -64.00 19.81 31.35
N ALA A 768 -63.01 19.01 30.99
CA ALA A 768 -61.80 18.79 31.78
C ALA A 768 -60.79 19.94 31.65
N VAL A 769 -60.87 20.74 30.57
CA VAL A 769 -60.00 21.91 30.36
C VAL A 769 -60.13 22.93 31.46
N ARG A 770 -61.34 23.15 32.00
CA ARG A 770 -61.55 24.11 33.08
C ARG A 770 -60.67 23.79 34.29
N GLN A 771 -60.61 22.51 34.67
CA GLN A 771 -59.78 22.05 35.78
C GLN A 771 -58.29 22.28 35.49
N LEU A 772 -57.85 22.11 34.23
CA LEU A 772 -56.48 22.41 33.83
C LEU A 772 -56.17 23.90 33.92
N LEU A 773 -57.06 24.76 33.42
CA LEU A 773 -56.86 26.21 33.45
C LEU A 773 -56.88 26.78 34.89
N ASP A 774 -57.66 26.18 35.78
CA ASP A 774 -57.71 26.56 37.20
C ASP A 774 -56.39 26.23 37.93
N LEU A 775 -55.68 25.18 37.53
CA LEU A 775 -54.36 24.83 38.10
C LEU A 775 -53.28 25.87 37.75
N ALA A 776 -53.39 26.51 36.58
CA ALA A 776 -52.49 27.50 35.98
C ALA A 776 -51.03 27.06 35.73
N VAL A 777 -50.49 26.17 36.56
CA VAL A 777 -49.14 25.58 36.51
C VAL A 777 -49.29 24.06 36.52
N ILE A 778 -48.63 23.37 35.58
CA ILE A 778 -48.54 21.91 35.55
C ILE A 778 -47.07 21.54 35.77
N PRO A 779 -46.65 21.26 37.02
CA PRO A 779 -45.28 20.83 37.25
C PRO A 779 -45.01 19.49 36.55
N PRO A 780 -43.74 19.21 36.18
CA PRO A 780 -43.36 17.88 35.70
C PRO A 780 -43.81 16.81 36.73
N PRO A 781 -44.47 15.71 36.28
CA PRO A 781 -45.04 14.68 37.15
C PRO A 781 -44.04 13.94 38.03
#